data_AF-A0A2W7TVC1-F1
#
_entry.id   AF-A0A2W7TVC1-F1
#
_cell.length_a   1.000
_cell.length_b   1.000
_cell.length_c   1.000
_cell.angle_alpha   90.00
_cell.angle_beta   90.00
_cell.angle_gamma   90.00
#
_symmetry.space_group_name_H-M   'P 1'
#
loop_
_entity.id
_entity.type
_entity.pdbx_description
1 polymer ?
#
loop_
_entity_poly.entity_id
_entity_poly.type
_entity_poly.pdbx_seq_one_letter_code
_entity_poly.pdbx_strand_id
1 'polypeptide(L)'
;MTTGALRAQELKYTDGNNSWNPSLLGNHRAVVQFTGSGTVAKTTIDWRRRDENPELKQIIVQDAKTGKDILNVKPENINRESGTIFFEAVSGKGTYYVYYLPYIDEGPNVYYPKGVYVKAKNTADEAWLSKVKTDLKTNCSVSEIQSINAFNSFYPMEVIATAKETKNLIAQNQGKAFLVFPEDRMNSIRMQKDLPKRWIDKGVQKTFTDTALRGEYLAFQLGVYALQDLSNVKVTFSDLKNAAGKTIAAKNISCINTDGIKYDGSVFSNTVNVSKGRVQALWCGIDIPESTVAGDYLGEILVSSGGATQAVSLHLVVNGDVTNNGGIDHPEKMTRLKWLNSTMAQENTVIAPYIPLEVKESEISLLGRKVLLSKNGLPAQIQTFFTPEMTSIGAKANDILAAPAQFHLLDNTGKEINNWKNTSFKFTKKEAGTVAWESTNTDTAVEMQVNGTLEFDGFLSYTVKITALEDVTFNDINFQMPLQPTSAKYLMGLGQKGGERPESLKWKWDVANKNQDGAWVGNVNSGLQFSLRDEKYSRPLNTNFYLQKPLILPTSWGNENRGGIDIVPSGKAVLVNAYSGNRSMKKGDVLYYNFNLLITPFHAINTDFQWDSRFYHRYNNLDTIAKTGATIVNIHHATPINPYINYPFIEHEKMKNYIDEAHSKGLKVKIYNTIRELSNKSYEIHALRSLGHEIFTPGKGGGFNWLQEHIGEDYIAAWFVPEIKDAAIVNSGMNRWHNYYVEGMNWLVQNVGIDGVYLDDVAFDRVTMKRVKRVLTKDGHPGIIDLHSANQFNKSDGFNNSANLYMEHFPYLNKLWFGEYFDYEKNQPDFFLTEVSGIPFGLMGEMLQDGGNAWRGMIYGMTNRMPWSENADPRPIWKVWNDFGIKGSEMIGYWSENCPVKTSNTKVLATVYKKKGSALISIASWADEDVKVKLNIDWKKLGIDPAKATITIPEVKNFQSAQQFSANSELLVAKGKGLLLIVKQ
;
A
#
# COMPACT_ATOMS: atom_id res chain seq x y z
N MET A 1 -33.85 -8.92 59.68
CA MET A 1 -32.48 -9.46 59.59
C MET A 1 -32.04 -9.37 58.15
N THR A 2 -31.22 -8.37 57.84
CA THR A 2 -30.61 -8.13 56.53
C THR A 2 -29.41 -9.07 56.36
N THR A 3 -29.54 -10.06 55.48
CA THR A 3 -28.41 -10.89 55.05
C THR A 3 -27.49 -10.04 54.19
N GLY A 4 -26.36 -9.61 54.78
CA GLY A 4 -25.29 -8.95 54.05
C GLY A 4 -24.72 -9.89 52.99
N ALA A 5 -24.96 -9.58 51.72
CA ALA A 5 -24.26 -10.24 50.62
C ALA A 5 -22.77 -9.87 50.71
N LEU A 6 -21.93 -10.84 51.05
CA LEU A 6 -20.48 -10.77 50.89
C LEU A 6 -20.18 -10.48 49.40
N ARG A 7 -19.81 -9.23 49.08
CA ARG A 7 -19.24 -8.92 47.77
C ARG A 7 -17.85 -9.57 47.72
N ALA A 8 -17.64 -10.47 46.75
CA ALA A 8 -16.31 -10.95 46.41
C ALA A 8 -15.38 -9.75 46.12
N GLN A 9 -14.12 -9.84 46.52
CA GLN A 9 -13.13 -8.79 46.28
C GLN A 9 -12.98 -8.57 44.77
N GLU A 10 -13.20 -7.34 44.31
CA GLU A 10 -13.06 -7.00 42.89
C GLU A 10 -11.58 -7.09 42.49
N LEU A 11 -11.32 -7.94 41.49
CA LEU A 11 -9.96 -8.20 41.01
C LEU A 11 -9.38 -6.94 40.36
N LYS A 12 -8.18 -6.54 40.76
CA LYS A 12 -7.49 -5.40 40.16
C LYS A 12 -6.82 -5.81 38.85
N TYR A 13 -6.83 -4.93 37.86
CA TYR A 13 -6.07 -5.07 36.62
C TYR A 13 -4.98 -4.01 36.60
N THR A 14 -3.72 -4.42 36.45
CA THR A 14 -2.56 -3.53 36.53
C THR A 14 -1.51 -3.84 35.46
N ASP A 15 -0.53 -2.97 35.32
CA ASP A 15 0.60 -3.16 34.40
C ASP A 15 1.80 -3.76 35.14
N GLY A 16 2.43 -4.72 34.49
CA GLY A 16 3.65 -5.39 34.92
C GLY A 16 4.92 -4.59 34.68
N ASN A 17 4.84 -3.39 34.09
CA ASN A 17 5.97 -2.50 33.79
C ASN A 17 7.15 -3.19 33.09
N ASN A 18 6.86 -4.08 32.14
CA ASN A 18 7.85 -4.89 31.40
C ASN A 18 8.75 -5.75 32.32
N SER A 19 8.26 -6.20 33.48
CA SER A 19 9.07 -6.91 34.49
C SER A 19 9.37 -8.39 34.21
N TRP A 20 8.93 -8.95 33.09
CA TRP A 20 9.26 -10.33 32.68
C TRP A 20 9.47 -10.44 31.17
N ASN A 21 10.00 -11.58 30.72
CA ASN A 21 10.16 -11.87 29.30
C ASN A 21 8.89 -12.52 28.73
N PRO A 22 8.09 -11.81 27.90
CA PRO A 22 6.87 -12.36 27.35
C PRO A 22 7.10 -13.48 26.33
N SER A 23 8.27 -13.56 25.70
CA SER A 23 8.62 -14.67 24.80
C SER A 23 8.82 -16.01 25.54
N LEU A 24 8.88 -15.99 26.88
CA LEU A 24 8.96 -17.19 27.72
C LEU A 24 7.64 -17.43 28.47
N LEU A 25 7.04 -16.37 28.99
CA LEU A 25 5.95 -16.46 29.97
C LEU A 25 4.61 -15.92 29.44
N GLY A 26 4.56 -15.42 28.20
CA GLY A 26 3.37 -14.78 27.64
C GLY A 26 3.17 -13.35 28.15
N ASN A 27 2.08 -12.72 27.71
CA ASN A 27 1.79 -11.32 28.01
C ASN A 27 1.07 -11.07 29.33
N HIS A 28 0.61 -12.12 30.02
CA HIS A 28 -0.35 -11.98 31.11
C HIS A 28 -0.06 -12.90 32.29
N ARG A 29 -0.30 -12.40 33.51
CA ARG A 29 -0.18 -13.18 34.75
C ARG A 29 -1.21 -12.79 35.81
N ALA A 30 -1.57 -13.72 36.69
CA ALA A 30 -2.25 -13.43 37.94
C ALA A 30 -1.23 -13.42 39.09
N VAL A 31 -1.38 -12.47 40.02
CA VAL A 31 -0.56 -12.39 41.23
C VAL A 31 -1.31 -13.07 42.37
N VAL A 32 -0.70 -14.11 42.91
CA VAL A 32 -1.32 -15.01 43.88
C VAL A 32 -0.53 -14.97 45.17
N GLN A 33 -1.20 -14.64 46.28
CA GLN A 33 -0.62 -14.63 47.60
C GLN A 33 -0.98 -15.92 48.34
N PHE A 34 0.02 -16.76 48.61
CA PHE A 34 -0.15 -17.96 49.44
C PHE A 34 0.06 -17.61 50.92
N THR A 35 -0.95 -17.88 51.74
CA THR A 35 -0.94 -17.62 53.19
C THR A 35 -1.16 -18.88 54.04
N GLY A 36 -1.41 -20.03 53.38
CA GLY A 36 -1.70 -21.31 54.01
C GLY A 36 -0.52 -21.93 54.78
N SER A 37 -0.80 -23.05 55.43
CA SER A 37 0.18 -23.94 56.06
C SER A 37 0.34 -25.20 55.20
N GLY A 38 1.58 -25.64 54.95
CA GLY A 38 1.90 -26.79 54.09
C GLY A 38 2.49 -26.38 52.74
N THR A 39 2.65 -27.35 51.83
CA THR A 39 3.31 -27.14 50.52
C THR A 39 2.34 -27.10 49.35
N VAL A 40 1.05 -27.45 49.52
CA VAL A 40 0.06 -27.41 48.43
C VAL A 40 -0.76 -26.13 48.53
N ALA A 41 -0.59 -25.25 47.53
CA ALA A 41 -1.38 -24.06 47.32
C ALA A 41 -2.56 -24.36 46.39
N LYS A 42 -3.73 -23.78 46.67
CA LYS A 42 -4.92 -23.80 45.80
C LYS A 42 -5.49 -22.39 45.69
N THR A 43 -5.69 -21.95 44.45
CA THR A 43 -6.37 -20.70 44.11
C THR A 43 -7.39 -20.93 42.99
N THR A 44 -8.42 -20.08 42.94
CA THR A 44 -9.30 -19.95 41.77
C THR A 44 -9.15 -18.52 41.24
N ILE A 45 -8.85 -18.39 39.95
CA ILE A 45 -8.60 -17.11 39.28
C ILE A 45 -9.79 -16.82 38.37
N ASP A 46 -10.53 -15.75 38.64
CA ASP A 46 -11.66 -15.29 37.80
C ASP A 46 -11.16 -14.36 36.68
N TRP A 47 -10.35 -14.90 35.76
CA TRP A 47 -9.60 -14.10 34.79
C TRP A 47 -10.42 -13.48 33.66
N ARG A 48 -11.60 -14.04 33.33
CA ARG A 48 -12.47 -13.59 32.23
C ARG A 48 -11.74 -13.36 30.89
N ARG A 49 -11.17 -14.44 30.37
CA ARG A 49 -10.38 -14.52 29.14
C ARG A 49 -11.24 -14.44 27.86
N ARG A 50 -10.78 -13.65 26.90
CA ARG A 50 -11.36 -13.56 25.54
C ARG A 50 -11.06 -14.79 24.69
N ASP A 51 -9.89 -15.41 24.86
CA ASP A 51 -9.43 -16.48 23.99
C ASP A 51 -10.25 -17.77 24.12
N GLU A 52 -10.48 -18.45 23.00
CA GLU A 52 -11.17 -19.74 22.98
C GLU A 52 -10.24 -20.88 23.44
N ASN A 53 -10.83 -21.93 24.00
CA ASN A 53 -10.19 -23.15 24.50
C ASN A 53 -8.97 -22.90 25.43
N PRO A 54 -9.15 -22.13 26.52
CA PRO A 54 -8.07 -21.79 27.44
C PRO A 54 -7.44 -23.00 28.14
N GLU A 55 -8.15 -24.12 28.24
CA GLU A 55 -7.70 -25.40 28.79
C GLU A 55 -6.63 -26.09 27.95
N LEU A 56 -6.52 -25.75 26.66
CA LEU A 56 -5.49 -26.30 25.77
C LEU A 56 -4.14 -25.59 25.89
N LYS A 57 -4.08 -24.49 26.65
CA LYS A 57 -2.92 -23.59 26.72
C LYS A 57 -2.22 -23.73 28.06
N GLN A 58 -0.89 -23.76 28.04
CA GLN A 58 -0.07 -23.97 29.22
C GLN A 58 -0.31 -22.89 30.28
N ILE A 59 -0.31 -23.33 31.55
CA ILE A 59 -0.19 -22.45 32.72
C ILE A 59 1.21 -22.63 33.30
N ILE A 60 1.90 -21.52 33.57
CA ILE A 60 3.23 -21.53 34.20
C ILE A 60 3.10 -20.84 35.55
N VAL A 61 3.56 -21.49 36.62
CA VAL A 61 3.60 -20.89 37.95
C VAL A 61 5.05 -20.59 38.30
N GLN A 62 5.33 -19.38 38.75
CA GLN A 62 6.67 -18.95 39.15
C GLN A 62 6.65 -18.47 40.59
N ASP A 63 7.65 -18.87 41.37
CA ASP A 63 7.90 -18.30 42.69
C ASP A 63 8.49 -16.90 42.57
N ALA A 64 7.77 -15.89 43.05
CA ALA A 64 8.22 -14.49 42.93
C ALA A 64 9.52 -14.22 43.71
N LYS A 65 9.83 -15.01 44.75
CA LYS A 65 11.04 -14.84 45.55
C LYS A 65 12.29 -15.31 44.82
N THR A 66 12.20 -16.41 44.07
CA THR A 66 13.35 -17.06 43.43
C THR A 66 13.40 -16.87 41.92
N GLY A 67 12.29 -16.46 41.30
CA GLY A 67 12.15 -16.36 39.85
C GLY A 67 12.12 -17.72 39.14
N LYS A 68 12.04 -18.84 39.87
CA LYS A 68 12.03 -20.19 39.31
C LYS A 68 10.62 -20.69 39.04
N ASP A 69 10.47 -21.44 37.96
CA ASP A 69 9.22 -22.13 37.63
C ASP A 69 8.96 -23.26 38.63
N ILE A 70 7.71 -23.36 39.05
CA ILE A 70 7.18 -24.46 39.86
C ILE A 70 6.78 -25.58 38.90
N LEU A 71 7.43 -26.75 39.03
CA LEU A 71 7.13 -27.91 38.19
C LEU A 71 5.82 -28.60 38.62
N ASN A 72 5.57 -28.65 39.93
CA ASN A 72 4.38 -29.25 40.50
C ASN A 72 3.19 -28.29 40.40
N VAL A 73 2.49 -28.34 39.27
CA VAL A 73 1.30 -27.54 38.96
C VAL A 73 0.20 -28.46 38.41
N LYS A 74 -1.01 -28.36 38.98
CA LYS A 74 -2.21 -29.05 38.49
C LYS A 74 -3.30 -28.01 38.19
N PRO A 75 -3.49 -27.64 36.91
CA PRO A 75 -4.67 -26.88 36.48
C PRO A 75 -5.93 -27.75 36.54
N GLU A 76 -7.05 -27.20 37.01
CA GLU A 76 -8.34 -27.87 37.11
C GLU A 76 -9.47 -26.87 36.77
N ASN A 77 -10.53 -27.34 36.09
CA ASN A 77 -11.68 -26.52 35.69
C ASN A 77 -11.30 -25.25 34.89
N ILE A 78 -10.27 -25.32 34.05
CA ILE A 78 -9.82 -24.21 33.21
C ILE A 78 -10.87 -23.92 32.14
N ASN A 79 -11.41 -22.70 32.16
CA ASN A 79 -12.36 -22.21 31.18
C ASN A 79 -12.17 -20.70 30.97
N ARG A 80 -13.01 -20.06 30.14
CA ARG A 80 -12.86 -18.63 29.81
C ARG A 80 -13.14 -17.71 31.00
N GLU A 81 -14.05 -18.07 31.89
CA GLU A 81 -14.43 -17.23 33.03
C GLU A 81 -13.43 -17.35 34.17
N SER A 82 -13.01 -18.59 34.48
CA SER A 82 -12.13 -18.88 35.62
C SER A 82 -11.24 -20.11 35.43
N GLY A 83 -10.30 -20.31 36.34
CA GLY A 83 -9.49 -21.54 36.44
C GLY A 83 -9.02 -21.81 37.87
N THR A 84 -9.05 -23.08 38.29
CA THR A 84 -8.52 -23.51 39.59
C THR A 84 -7.11 -24.04 39.41
N ILE A 85 -6.14 -23.47 40.13
CA ILE A 85 -4.73 -23.83 40.03
C ILE A 85 -4.25 -24.37 41.37
N PHE A 86 -3.74 -25.59 41.35
CA PHE A 86 -2.97 -26.15 42.45
C PHE A 86 -1.49 -26.06 42.10
N PHE A 87 -0.64 -25.67 43.05
CA PHE A 87 0.80 -25.65 42.84
C PHE A 87 1.58 -25.91 44.13
N GLU A 88 2.84 -26.35 44.00
CA GLU A 88 3.73 -26.52 45.14
C GLU A 88 4.36 -25.19 45.57
N ALA A 89 4.02 -24.71 46.76
CA ALA A 89 4.56 -23.49 47.34
C ALA A 89 5.96 -23.74 47.94
N VAL A 90 6.96 -23.96 47.07
CA VAL A 90 8.34 -24.35 47.46
C VAL A 90 9.00 -23.35 48.42
N SER A 91 8.75 -22.05 48.25
CA SER A 91 9.26 -20.99 49.14
C SER A 91 8.37 -20.73 50.37
N GLY A 92 7.33 -21.53 50.57
CA GLY A 92 6.34 -21.32 51.62
C GLY A 92 5.46 -20.10 51.35
N LYS A 93 5.01 -19.43 52.43
CA LYS A 93 4.15 -18.24 52.35
C LYS A 93 4.83 -17.13 51.55
N GLY A 94 4.11 -16.57 50.59
CA GLY A 94 4.68 -15.58 49.68
C GLY A 94 3.84 -15.37 48.43
N THR A 95 4.39 -14.57 47.53
CA THR A 95 3.78 -14.27 46.24
C THR A 95 4.24 -15.28 45.20
N TYR A 96 3.29 -15.72 44.37
CA TYR A 96 3.52 -16.58 43.22
C TYR A 96 2.83 -15.95 42.01
N TYR A 97 3.45 -16.05 40.85
CA TYR A 97 2.91 -15.56 39.58
C TYR A 97 2.35 -16.73 38.78
N VAL A 98 1.11 -16.62 38.34
CA VAL A 98 0.46 -17.60 37.46
C VAL A 98 0.33 -16.99 36.07
N TYR A 99 1.24 -17.34 35.19
CA TYR A 99 1.24 -16.91 33.79
C TYR A 99 0.30 -17.75 32.94
N TYR A 100 -0.35 -17.10 31.98
CA TYR A 100 -1.24 -17.72 31.01
C TYR A 100 -1.02 -17.13 29.61
N LEU A 101 -1.45 -17.87 28.58
CA LEU A 101 -1.14 -17.56 27.18
C LEU A 101 0.37 -17.46 26.86
N PRO A 102 1.25 -18.34 27.39
CA PRO A 102 2.61 -18.41 26.90
C PRO A 102 2.61 -18.80 25.41
N TYR A 103 3.45 -18.15 24.61
CA TYR A 103 3.54 -18.35 23.17
C TYR A 103 4.99 -18.53 22.72
N ILE A 104 5.15 -19.13 21.55
CA ILE A 104 6.42 -19.25 20.83
C ILE A 104 6.19 -18.87 19.37
N ASP A 105 7.21 -18.34 18.72
CA ASP A 105 7.19 -18.11 17.27
C ASP A 105 7.84 -19.31 16.55
N GLU A 106 7.07 -20.00 15.71
CA GLU A 106 7.55 -21.11 14.90
C GLU A 106 8.13 -20.64 13.57
N GLY A 107 9.14 -21.37 13.08
CA GLY A 107 9.73 -21.17 11.75
C GLY A 107 10.91 -20.19 11.73
N PRO A 108 11.66 -20.16 10.62
CA PRO A 108 12.89 -19.37 10.52
C PRO A 108 12.66 -17.89 10.17
N ASN A 109 11.46 -17.52 9.73
CA ASN A 109 11.19 -16.18 9.22
C ASN A 109 10.75 -15.23 10.34
N VAL A 110 11.70 -14.45 10.84
CA VAL A 110 11.47 -13.50 11.93
C VAL A 110 10.58 -12.31 11.52
N TYR A 111 10.45 -12.01 10.22
CA TYR A 111 9.65 -10.87 9.73
C TYR A 111 8.21 -11.24 9.36
N TYR A 112 7.89 -12.55 9.35
CA TYR A 112 6.55 -13.09 9.16
C TYR A 112 6.33 -14.23 10.17
N PRO A 113 6.30 -13.93 11.47
CA PRO A 113 6.32 -14.94 12.52
C PRO A 113 5.04 -15.77 12.52
N LYS A 114 5.18 -17.05 12.86
CA LYS A 114 4.05 -17.94 13.12
C LYS A 114 3.90 -18.15 14.63
N GLY A 115 3.29 -17.18 15.31
CA GLY A 115 3.03 -17.27 16.74
C GLY A 115 2.03 -18.38 17.07
N VAL A 116 2.38 -19.27 18.01
CA VAL A 116 1.51 -20.33 18.52
C VAL A 116 1.57 -20.38 20.05
N TYR A 117 0.42 -20.64 20.69
CA TYR A 117 0.38 -20.81 22.14
C TYR A 117 0.96 -22.17 22.55
N VAL A 118 1.74 -22.18 23.63
CA VAL A 118 2.32 -23.40 24.19
C VAL A 118 1.18 -24.30 24.69
N LYS A 119 1.17 -25.55 24.22
CA LYS A 119 0.17 -26.55 24.58
C LYS A 119 0.28 -26.92 26.06
N ALA A 120 -0.86 -27.18 26.70
CA ALA A 120 -0.91 -27.68 28.06
C ALA A 120 -0.12 -28.99 28.22
N LYS A 121 0.73 -29.04 29.26
CA LYS A 121 1.61 -30.14 29.63
C LYS A 121 1.47 -30.40 31.12
N ASN A 122 1.37 -31.69 31.49
CA ASN A 122 1.52 -32.10 32.88
C ASN A 122 3.02 -32.15 33.25
N THR A 123 3.43 -31.29 34.17
CA THR A 123 4.80 -31.24 34.71
C THR A 123 4.88 -31.74 36.16
N ALA A 124 3.74 -32.06 36.77
CA ALA A 124 3.68 -32.43 38.16
C ALA A 124 4.09 -33.89 38.38
N ASP A 125 4.89 -34.10 39.41
CA ASP A 125 5.30 -35.41 39.90
C ASP A 125 4.09 -36.20 40.46
N GLU A 126 4.05 -37.50 40.18
CA GLU A 126 2.93 -38.36 40.59
C GLU A 126 2.79 -38.45 42.12
N ALA A 127 3.91 -38.44 42.86
CA ALA A 127 3.87 -38.47 44.31
C ALA A 127 3.34 -37.14 44.88
N TRP A 128 3.67 -36.00 44.25
CA TRP A 128 3.04 -34.72 44.61
C TRP A 128 1.54 -34.72 44.30
N LEU A 129 1.13 -35.18 43.12
CA LEU A 129 -0.29 -35.25 42.74
C LEU A 129 -1.11 -36.09 43.72
N SER A 130 -0.56 -37.20 44.25
CA SER A 130 -1.22 -38.03 45.25
C SER A 130 -1.51 -37.31 46.57
N LYS A 131 -0.77 -36.22 46.88
CA LYS A 131 -0.96 -35.38 48.08
C LYS A 131 -1.98 -34.27 47.86
N VAL A 132 -2.33 -33.97 46.61
CA VAL A 132 -3.30 -32.91 46.28
C VAL A 132 -4.71 -33.41 46.55
N LYS A 133 -5.32 -32.90 47.62
CA LYS A 133 -6.72 -33.17 47.94
C LYS A 133 -7.64 -32.26 47.12
N THR A 134 -8.59 -32.82 46.40
CA THR A 134 -9.54 -32.08 45.56
C THR A 134 -10.43 -31.15 46.39
N ASP A 135 -10.80 -31.57 47.61
CA ASP A 135 -11.60 -30.82 48.58
C ASP A 135 -10.81 -29.78 49.40
N LEU A 136 -9.51 -29.57 49.09
CA LEU A 136 -8.70 -28.54 49.72
C LEU A 136 -9.41 -27.18 49.59
N LYS A 137 -9.60 -26.49 50.72
CA LYS A 137 -10.14 -25.12 50.70
C LYS A 137 -9.13 -24.17 50.10
N THR A 138 -9.60 -23.15 49.39
CA THR A 138 -8.76 -22.07 48.85
C THR A 138 -7.91 -21.48 49.98
N ASN A 139 -6.59 -21.53 49.82
CA ASN A 139 -5.60 -21.07 50.79
C ASN A 139 -4.63 -20.03 50.19
N CYS A 140 -5.03 -19.50 49.04
CA CYS A 140 -4.40 -18.41 48.33
C CYS A 140 -5.43 -17.31 48.06
N SER A 141 -4.98 -16.06 47.95
CA SER A 141 -5.79 -14.95 47.44
C SER A 141 -5.19 -14.42 46.14
N VAL A 142 -6.02 -14.19 45.11
CA VAL A 142 -5.59 -13.52 43.89
C VAL A 142 -5.72 -12.01 44.11
N SER A 143 -4.61 -11.28 44.04
CA SER A 143 -4.61 -9.83 44.31
C SER A 143 -4.85 -8.99 43.07
N GLU A 144 -4.35 -9.42 41.92
CA GLU A 144 -4.44 -8.69 40.65
C GLU A 144 -4.16 -9.59 39.44
N ILE A 145 -4.62 -9.16 38.27
CA ILE A 145 -4.16 -9.62 36.96
C ILE A 145 -3.32 -8.53 36.33
N GLN A 146 -2.14 -8.93 35.86
CA GLN A 146 -1.16 -8.06 35.23
C GLN A 146 -1.01 -8.41 33.77
N SER A 147 -1.03 -7.39 32.92
CA SER A 147 -0.48 -7.45 31.57
C SER A 147 0.99 -7.01 31.59
N ILE A 148 1.82 -7.41 30.62
CA ILE A 148 3.22 -6.99 30.56
C ILE A 148 3.36 -5.45 30.53
N ASN A 149 2.41 -4.77 29.86
CA ASN A 149 2.25 -3.32 29.80
C ASN A 149 0.87 -2.95 29.22
N ALA A 150 0.47 -1.67 29.33
CA ALA A 150 -0.80 -1.14 28.83
C ALA A 150 -1.15 -1.54 27.39
N PHE A 151 -0.16 -1.62 26.47
CA PHE A 151 -0.41 -1.98 25.07
C PHE A 151 -0.88 -3.43 24.89
N ASN A 152 -0.51 -4.32 25.81
CA ASN A 152 -0.94 -5.72 25.80
C ASN A 152 -2.10 -5.97 26.78
N SER A 153 -2.68 -4.93 27.40
CA SER A 153 -3.74 -5.11 28.39
C SER A 153 -5.08 -5.48 27.75
N PHE A 154 -5.77 -6.47 28.32
CA PHE A 154 -7.17 -6.76 28.00
C PHE A 154 -8.16 -5.84 28.70
N TYR A 155 -7.78 -5.19 29.79
CA TYR A 155 -8.69 -4.38 30.57
C TYR A 155 -8.81 -2.96 29.97
N PRO A 156 -10.02 -2.37 29.89
CA PRO A 156 -11.31 -2.91 30.33
C PRO A 156 -12.16 -3.57 29.23
N MET A 157 -11.78 -3.43 27.95
CA MET A 157 -12.67 -3.73 26.81
C MET A 157 -12.55 -5.13 26.23
N GLU A 158 -11.63 -5.96 26.73
CA GLU A 158 -11.40 -7.34 26.29
C GLU A 158 -11.46 -8.36 27.44
N VAL A 159 -11.96 -7.92 28.59
CA VAL A 159 -12.34 -8.77 29.72
C VAL A 159 -13.81 -9.15 29.56
N ILE A 160 -14.11 -10.44 29.41
CA ILE A 160 -15.47 -10.88 29.07
C ILE A 160 -16.46 -10.79 30.25
N ALA A 161 -17.71 -10.48 29.92
CA ALA A 161 -18.86 -10.81 30.76
C ALA A 161 -18.98 -12.34 30.86
N THR A 162 -19.39 -12.83 32.03
CA THR A 162 -19.72 -14.26 32.19
C THR A 162 -20.99 -14.60 31.40
N ALA A 163 -21.17 -15.88 31.09
CA ALA A 163 -22.39 -16.42 30.51
C ALA A 163 -23.62 -16.10 31.38
N LYS A 164 -23.46 -16.14 32.71
CA LYS A 164 -24.53 -15.79 33.66
C LYS A 164 -24.89 -14.31 33.58
N GLU A 165 -23.91 -13.41 33.58
CA GLU A 165 -24.14 -11.97 33.45
C GLU A 165 -24.80 -11.62 32.12
N THR A 166 -24.31 -12.21 31.02
CA THR A 166 -24.88 -12.03 29.68
C THR A 166 -26.34 -12.50 29.63
N LYS A 167 -26.64 -13.69 30.16
CA LYS A 167 -28.01 -14.20 30.24
C LYS A 167 -28.92 -13.29 31.06
N ASN A 168 -28.43 -12.76 32.17
CA ASN A 168 -29.18 -11.84 33.02
C ASN A 168 -29.48 -10.53 32.30
N LEU A 169 -28.50 -9.94 31.61
CA LEU A 169 -28.68 -8.72 30.83
C LEU A 169 -29.75 -8.92 29.72
N ILE A 170 -29.68 -10.03 28.99
CA ILE A 170 -30.68 -10.38 27.96
C ILE A 170 -32.07 -10.52 28.58
N ALA A 171 -32.19 -11.23 29.70
CA ALA A 171 -33.46 -11.44 30.39
C ALA A 171 -34.08 -10.13 30.89
N GLN A 172 -33.26 -9.17 31.35
CA GLN A 172 -33.71 -7.85 31.80
C GLN A 172 -34.18 -6.95 30.65
N ASN A 173 -33.89 -7.30 29.40
CA ASN A 173 -34.20 -6.50 28.22
C ASN A 173 -35.07 -7.25 27.19
N GLN A 174 -35.91 -8.18 27.65
CA GLN A 174 -36.86 -8.87 26.79
C GLN A 174 -37.76 -7.88 26.01
N GLY A 175 -38.09 -8.24 24.77
CA GLY A 175 -38.91 -7.41 23.88
C GLY A 175 -38.14 -6.35 23.08
N LYS A 176 -36.86 -6.11 23.38
CA LYS A 176 -36.00 -5.27 22.54
C LYS A 176 -35.34 -6.09 21.42
N ALA A 177 -35.19 -5.50 20.25
CA ALA A 177 -34.42 -6.10 19.15
C ALA A 177 -32.90 -6.04 19.39
N PHE A 178 -32.43 -4.99 20.04
CA PHE A 178 -31.01 -4.76 20.33
C PHE A 178 -30.82 -3.78 21.48
N LEU A 179 -29.59 -3.73 22.00
CA LEU A 179 -29.13 -2.78 23.01
C LEU A 179 -28.05 -1.87 22.41
N VAL A 180 -27.93 -0.65 22.95
CA VAL A 180 -26.89 0.31 22.56
C VAL A 180 -26.09 0.70 23.79
N PHE A 181 -24.76 0.65 23.67
CA PHE A 181 -23.79 1.01 24.71
C PHE A 181 -22.87 2.11 24.20
N PRO A 182 -23.06 3.37 24.62
CA PRO A 182 -22.13 4.44 24.25
C PRO A 182 -20.79 4.29 25.00
N GLU A 183 -19.68 4.48 24.29
CA GLU A 183 -18.34 4.54 24.85
C GLU A 183 -17.51 5.65 24.19
N ASP A 184 -16.55 6.17 24.95
CA ASP A 184 -15.57 7.13 24.44
C ASP A 184 -14.51 6.45 23.54
N ARG A 185 -13.69 7.27 22.87
CA ARG A 185 -12.59 6.80 22.01
C ARG A 185 -11.49 6.02 22.76
N MET A 186 -11.27 6.30 24.04
CA MET A 186 -10.22 5.66 24.84
C MET A 186 -10.59 4.22 25.21
N ASN A 187 -11.89 3.92 25.28
CA ASN A 187 -12.46 2.60 25.56
C ASN A 187 -13.01 1.95 24.28
N SER A 188 -12.17 1.86 23.25
CA SER A 188 -12.49 1.19 21.98
C SER A 188 -13.17 -0.16 22.17
N ILE A 189 -14.30 -0.40 21.51
CA ILE A 189 -14.98 -1.69 21.48
C ILE A 189 -14.18 -2.64 20.58
N ARG A 190 -13.63 -3.71 21.18
CA ARG A 190 -12.70 -4.63 20.49
C ARG A 190 -13.31 -6.02 20.24
N MET A 191 -14.27 -6.43 21.05
CA MET A 191 -14.89 -7.76 20.98
C MET A 191 -16.18 -7.74 20.19
N GLN A 192 -16.31 -8.66 19.22
CA GLN A 192 -17.51 -8.83 18.40
C GLN A 192 -18.40 -10.00 18.86
N LYS A 193 -17.84 -10.96 19.61
CA LYS A 193 -18.53 -12.18 20.05
C LYS A 193 -19.04 -12.09 21.48
N ASP A 194 -18.45 -11.22 22.30
CA ASP A 194 -18.64 -11.17 23.74
C ASP A 194 -18.92 -9.73 24.19
N LEU A 195 -19.71 -9.60 25.25
CA LEU A 195 -19.89 -8.33 25.94
C LEU A 195 -18.72 -8.10 26.91
N PRO A 196 -18.14 -6.89 26.99
CA PRO A 196 -17.13 -6.59 27.99
C PRO A 196 -17.75 -6.51 29.40
N LYS A 197 -17.02 -6.98 30.42
CA LYS A 197 -17.42 -6.87 31.84
C LYS A 197 -17.80 -5.43 32.20
N ARG A 198 -17.08 -4.44 31.66
CA ARG A 198 -17.36 -3.01 31.82
C ARG A 198 -18.83 -2.64 31.54
N TRP A 199 -19.45 -3.23 30.52
CA TRP A 199 -20.86 -2.95 30.19
C TRP A 199 -21.84 -3.59 31.16
N ILE A 200 -21.47 -4.72 31.77
CA ILE A 200 -22.24 -5.33 32.86
C ILE A 200 -22.17 -4.45 34.10
N ASP A 201 -20.97 -3.98 34.45
CA ASP A 201 -20.75 -3.14 35.63
C ASP A 201 -21.48 -1.79 35.53
N LYS A 202 -21.44 -1.16 34.34
CA LYS A 202 -22.15 0.09 34.08
C LYS A 202 -23.66 -0.12 33.92
N GLY A 203 -24.08 -1.22 33.31
CA GLY A 203 -25.44 -1.41 32.80
C GLY A 203 -25.70 -0.61 31.50
N VAL A 204 -26.88 -0.80 30.91
CA VAL A 204 -27.29 -0.11 29.68
C VAL A 204 -27.45 1.39 29.93
N GLN A 205 -26.54 2.20 29.39
CA GLN A 205 -26.57 3.66 29.52
C GLN A 205 -27.53 4.28 28.51
N LYS A 206 -28.28 5.30 28.95
CA LYS A 206 -29.16 6.10 28.06
C LYS A 206 -28.54 7.45 27.67
N THR A 207 -27.39 7.80 28.24
CA THR A 207 -26.73 9.08 28.05
C THR A 207 -25.25 8.84 27.76
N PHE A 208 -24.72 9.57 26.78
CA PHE A 208 -23.29 9.70 26.53
C PHE A 208 -22.87 11.13 26.85
N THR A 209 -21.82 11.28 27.65
CA THR A 209 -21.24 12.59 28.00
C THR A 209 -19.76 12.58 27.65
N ASP A 210 -19.30 13.62 26.95
CA ASP A 210 -17.88 13.85 26.65
C ASP A 210 -17.56 15.35 26.56
N THR A 211 -16.27 15.69 26.48
CA THR A 211 -15.75 17.05 26.41
C THR A 211 -14.86 17.23 25.19
N ALA A 212 -14.94 18.39 24.55
CA ALA A 212 -14.09 18.73 23.41
C ALA A 212 -13.77 20.22 23.33
N LEU A 213 -12.69 20.53 22.62
CA LEU A 213 -12.30 21.91 22.32
C LEU A 213 -13.01 22.44 21.08
N ARG A 214 -13.04 23.77 20.92
CA ARG A 214 -13.50 24.39 19.67
C ARG A 214 -12.51 24.03 18.55
N GLY A 215 -13.02 23.67 17.37
CA GLY A 215 -12.20 23.22 16.23
C GLY A 215 -11.82 21.74 16.24
N GLU A 216 -12.12 20.98 17.30
CA GLU A 216 -11.80 19.56 17.41
C GLU A 216 -12.78 18.67 16.61
N TYR A 217 -12.28 17.54 16.10
CA TYR A 217 -13.14 16.40 15.75
C TYR A 217 -13.20 15.41 16.91
N LEU A 218 -14.34 15.30 17.56
CA LEU A 218 -14.55 14.36 18.67
C LEU A 218 -15.04 13.02 18.13
N ALA A 219 -14.23 11.97 18.29
CA ALA A 219 -14.62 10.59 17.98
C ALA A 219 -15.20 9.88 19.21
N PHE A 220 -16.25 9.09 19.00
CA PHE A 220 -16.87 8.22 20.01
C PHE A 220 -17.53 7.01 19.34
N GLN A 221 -18.11 6.10 20.11
CA GLN A 221 -18.76 4.91 19.53
C GLN A 221 -20.04 4.47 20.23
N LEU A 222 -20.88 3.79 19.46
CA LEU A 222 -22.10 3.13 19.90
C LEU A 222 -21.95 1.62 19.69
N GLY A 223 -21.87 0.87 20.78
CA GLY A 223 -21.85 -0.59 20.75
C GLY A 223 -23.26 -1.15 20.60
N VAL A 224 -23.59 -1.71 19.44
CA VAL A 224 -24.87 -2.36 19.18
C VAL A 224 -24.75 -3.85 19.50
N TYR A 225 -25.49 -4.31 20.52
CA TYR A 225 -25.62 -5.74 20.83
C TYR A 225 -26.97 -6.28 20.34
N ALA A 226 -26.93 -7.20 19.38
CA ALA A 226 -28.09 -7.74 18.72
C ALA A 226 -28.77 -8.84 19.56
N LEU A 227 -30.05 -8.65 19.92
CA LEU A 227 -30.88 -9.67 20.58
C LEU A 227 -31.64 -10.56 19.58
N GLN A 228 -31.71 -10.09 18.33
CA GLN A 228 -32.16 -10.79 17.12
C GLN A 228 -31.31 -10.34 15.94
N ASP A 229 -31.42 -10.99 14.78
CA ASP A 229 -30.72 -10.52 13.58
C ASP A 229 -31.20 -9.12 13.17
N LEU A 230 -30.23 -8.23 12.94
CA LEU A 230 -30.46 -6.84 12.54
C LEU A 230 -29.99 -6.66 11.10
N SER A 231 -30.82 -5.99 10.30
CA SER A 231 -30.51 -5.64 8.93
C SER A 231 -30.52 -4.12 8.75
N ASN A 232 -29.53 -3.61 8.01
CA ASN A 232 -29.42 -2.20 7.67
C ASN A 232 -29.52 -1.28 8.90
N VAL A 233 -28.64 -1.49 9.87
CA VAL A 233 -28.52 -0.63 11.06
C VAL A 233 -28.16 0.79 10.62
N LYS A 234 -28.97 1.77 11.03
CA LYS A 234 -28.80 3.20 10.72
C LYS A 234 -28.61 4.01 11.99
N VAL A 235 -27.87 5.10 11.87
CA VAL A 235 -27.71 6.11 12.92
C VAL A 235 -28.21 7.45 12.40
N THR A 236 -29.02 8.15 13.17
CA THR A 236 -29.40 9.54 12.89
C THR A 236 -29.16 10.41 14.12
N PHE A 237 -28.86 11.69 13.86
CA PHE A 237 -28.47 12.64 14.89
C PHE A 237 -29.42 13.84 14.87
N SER A 238 -29.75 14.37 16.05
CA SER A 238 -30.34 15.69 16.17
C SER A 238 -29.27 16.78 16.12
N ASP A 239 -29.71 18.02 15.93
CA ASP A 239 -28.90 19.17 16.32
C ASP A 239 -28.55 19.09 17.81
N LEU A 240 -27.35 19.53 18.19
CA LEU A 240 -27.01 19.76 19.58
C LEU A 240 -27.27 21.22 19.92
N LYS A 241 -28.00 21.48 21.00
CA LYS A 241 -28.38 22.84 21.40
C LYS A 241 -27.94 23.13 22.82
N ASN A 242 -27.42 24.32 23.05
CA ASN A 242 -27.16 24.81 24.40
C ASN A 242 -28.37 25.58 24.96
N ALA A 243 -28.31 25.94 26.24
CA ALA A 243 -29.39 26.67 26.93
C ALA A 243 -29.70 28.04 26.30
N ALA A 244 -28.74 28.66 25.61
CA ALA A 244 -28.90 29.93 24.91
C ALA A 244 -29.40 29.77 23.45
N GLY A 245 -29.73 28.55 23.01
CA GLY A 245 -30.22 28.26 21.66
C GLY A 245 -29.14 28.27 20.57
N LYS A 246 -27.85 28.28 20.92
CA LYS A 246 -26.77 28.06 19.95
C LYS A 246 -26.72 26.59 19.57
N THR A 247 -26.34 26.32 18.32
CA THR A 247 -26.49 25.01 17.71
C THR A 247 -25.17 24.50 17.12
N ILE A 248 -24.85 23.24 17.40
CA ILE A 248 -23.98 22.42 16.56
C ILE A 248 -24.90 21.59 15.68
N ALA A 249 -24.88 21.84 14.37
CA ALA A 249 -25.84 21.26 13.44
C ALA A 249 -25.59 19.76 13.24
N ALA A 250 -26.66 18.97 13.08
CA ALA A 250 -26.59 17.53 12.87
C ALA A 250 -25.71 17.13 11.66
N LYS A 251 -25.60 17.99 10.64
CA LYS A 251 -24.73 17.77 9.47
C LYS A 251 -23.23 17.68 9.80
N ASN A 252 -22.83 18.15 10.98
CA ASN A 252 -21.46 18.05 11.49
C ASN A 252 -21.24 16.77 12.31
N ILE A 253 -22.26 15.90 12.40
CA ILE A 253 -22.21 14.65 13.13
C ILE A 253 -22.38 13.51 12.13
N SER A 254 -21.50 12.53 12.16
CA SER A 254 -21.50 11.43 11.19
C SER A 254 -21.18 10.09 11.84
N CYS A 255 -21.47 9.00 11.12
CA CYS A 255 -21.13 7.64 11.51
C CYS A 255 -20.36 6.98 10.36
N ILE A 256 -19.05 6.76 10.55
CA ILE A 256 -18.20 6.24 9.48
C ILE A 256 -18.58 4.83 9.04
N ASN A 257 -19.32 4.07 9.85
CA ASN A 257 -19.76 2.72 9.51
C ASN A 257 -20.92 2.70 8.49
N THR A 258 -21.70 3.78 8.36
CA THR A 258 -22.92 3.83 7.54
C THR A 258 -22.76 4.64 6.27
N ASP A 259 -22.03 5.74 6.32
CA ASP A 259 -21.93 6.72 5.24
C ASP A 259 -20.56 7.40 5.20
N GLY A 260 -20.31 8.11 4.09
CA GLY A 260 -19.06 8.82 3.89
C GLY A 260 -18.79 9.19 2.44
N ILE A 261 -17.51 9.37 2.13
CA ILE A 261 -17.01 9.66 0.78
C ILE A 261 -15.91 8.67 0.43
N LYS A 262 -16.02 8.01 -0.72
CA LYS A 262 -15.00 7.08 -1.23
C LYS A 262 -13.73 7.84 -1.65
N TYR A 263 -12.64 7.09 -1.88
CA TYR A 263 -11.36 7.67 -2.31
C TYR A 263 -11.38 8.35 -3.69
N ASP A 264 -12.39 8.04 -4.51
CA ASP A 264 -12.61 8.66 -5.82
C ASP A 264 -13.53 9.90 -5.75
N GLY A 265 -13.96 10.29 -4.55
CA GLY A 265 -14.86 11.42 -4.31
C GLY A 265 -16.35 11.09 -4.45
N SER A 266 -16.70 9.85 -4.83
CA SER A 266 -18.10 9.43 -4.90
C SER A 266 -18.69 9.16 -3.52
N VAL A 267 -20.01 9.26 -3.40
CA VAL A 267 -20.73 9.01 -2.13
C VAL A 267 -20.54 7.55 -1.71
N PHE A 268 -20.19 7.36 -0.44
CA PHE A 268 -20.16 6.05 0.20
C PHE A 268 -21.41 5.84 1.03
N SER A 269 -21.99 4.65 0.90
CA SER A 269 -23.09 4.16 1.72
C SER A 269 -22.86 2.68 1.96
N ASN A 270 -23.04 2.23 3.20
CA ASN A 270 -22.79 0.87 3.62
C ASN A 270 -24.01 0.29 4.32
N THR A 271 -24.30 -0.99 4.03
CA THR A 271 -25.36 -1.72 4.73
C THR A 271 -24.75 -2.48 5.90
N VAL A 272 -24.96 -2.00 7.12
CA VAL A 272 -24.47 -2.67 8.33
C VAL A 272 -25.50 -3.70 8.79
N ASN A 273 -25.13 -4.98 8.79
CA ASN A 273 -25.93 -6.08 9.32
C ASN A 273 -25.26 -6.67 10.55
N VAL A 274 -26.04 -7.05 11.56
CA VAL A 274 -25.53 -7.59 12.83
C VAL A 274 -26.31 -8.83 13.21
N SER A 275 -25.66 -9.99 13.22
CA SER A 275 -26.30 -11.24 13.63
C SER A 275 -26.61 -11.26 15.12
N LYS A 276 -27.65 -12.01 15.52
CA LYS A 276 -28.03 -12.23 16.91
C LYS A 276 -26.83 -12.66 17.76
N GLY A 277 -26.69 -12.07 18.95
CA GLY A 277 -25.62 -12.34 19.90
C GLY A 277 -24.28 -11.71 19.54
N ARG A 278 -24.21 -10.88 18.49
CA ARG A 278 -23.00 -10.17 18.08
C ARG A 278 -23.01 -8.72 18.54
N VAL A 279 -21.80 -8.17 18.67
CA VAL A 279 -21.55 -6.75 18.92
C VAL A 279 -21.02 -6.09 17.63
N GLN A 280 -21.61 -4.95 17.27
CA GLN A 280 -21.09 -4.06 16.23
C GLN A 280 -20.77 -2.70 16.86
N ALA A 281 -19.53 -2.25 16.71
CA ALA A 281 -19.15 -0.89 17.07
C ALA A 281 -19.51 0.06 15.92
N LEU A 282 -20.29 1.11 16.19
CA LEU A 282 -20.57 2.19 15.25
C LEU A 282 -19.78 3.42 15.71
N TRP A 283 -18.74 3.78 14.97
CA TRP A 283 -17.89 4.92 15.24
C TRP A 283 -18.52 6.19 14.69
N CYS A 284 -18.78 7.13 15.59
CA CYS A 284 -19.39 8.40 15.32
C CYS A 284 -18.38 9.54 15.56
N GLY A 285 -18.62 10.66 14.90
CA GLY A 285 -17.75 11.83 15.01
C GLY A 285 -18.52 13.13 15.00
N ILE A 286 -18.03 14.12 15.75
CA ILE A 286 -18.58 15.48 15.81
C ILE A 286 -17.50 16.46 15.37
N ASP A 287 -17.70 17.11 14.23
CA ASP A 287 -16.93 18.28 13.84
C ASP A 287 -17.42 19.51 14.61
N ILE A 288 -16.60 20.03 15.53
CA ILE A 288 -16.94 21.19 16.34
C ILE A 288 -16.35 22.44 15.66
N PRO A 289 -17.15 23.33 15.06
CA PRO A 289 -16.62 24.55 14.46
C PRO A 289 -15.83 25.38 15.48
N GLU A 290 -14.75 26.03 15.05
CA GLU A 290 -13.98 26.96 15.91
C GLU A 290 -14.84 28.11 16.47
N SER A 291 -15.87 28.51 15.71
CA SER A 291 -16.84 29.53 16.08
C SER A 291 -17.91 29.08 17.08
N THR A 292 -17.90 27.82 17.50
CA THR A 292 -18.84 27.30 18.51
C THR A 292 -18.68 28.05 19.82
N VAL A 293 -19.79 28.36 20.50
CA VAL A 293 -19.75 29.01 21.80
C VAL A 293 -19.48 27.95 22.86
N ALA A 294 -18.61 28.23 23.83
CA ALA A 294 -18.36 27.29 24.93
C ALA A 294 -19.63 27.05 25.77
N GLY A 295 -19.78 25.85 26.32
CA GLY A 295 -20.88 25.45 27.19
C GLY A 295 -21.41 24.05 26.89
N ASP A 296 -22.50 23.69 27.57
CA ASP A 296 -23.17 22.40 27.45
C ASP A 296 -24.13 22.36 26.25
N TYR A 297 -23.98 21.34 25.41
CA TYR A 297 -24.83 21.07 24.27
C TYR A 297 -25.53 19.73 24.44
N LEU A 298 -26.85 19.71 24.22
CA LEU A 298 -27.69 18.52 24.35
C LEU A 298 -28.32 18.16 23.01
N GLY A 299 -28.35 16.86 22.70
CA GLY A 299 -29.07 16.30 21.56
C GLY A 299 -29.38 14.82 21.76
N GLU A 300 -29.78 14.17 20.67
CA GLU A 300 -30.19 12.77 20.66
C GLU A 300 -29.60 12.03 19.46
N ILE A 301 -29.21 10.78 19.71
CA ILE A 301 -28.77 9.82 18.70
C ILE A 301 -29.81 8.70 18.63
N LEU A 302 -30.28 8.40 17.42
CA LEU A 302 -31.20 7.29 17.18
C LEU A 302 -30.49 6.20 16.40
N VAL A 303 -30.41 5.00 16.98
CA VAL A 303 -29.98 3.79 16.28
C VAL A 303 -31.22 3.01 15.89
N SER A 304 -31.36 2.63 14.62
CA SER A 304 -32.55 1.94 14.11
C SER A 304 -32.22 0.75 13.21
N SER A 305 -33.07 -0.28 13.24
CA SER A 305 -33.01 -1.46 12.38
C SER A 305 -34.37 -2.16 12.34
N GLY A 306 -34.89 -2.47 11.15
CA GLY A 306 -36.12 -3.27 10.99
C GLY A 306 -37.35 -2.77 11.76
N GLY A 307 -37.49 -1.45 11.93
CA GLY A 307 -38.59 -0.82 12.68
C GLY A 307 -38.36 -0.67 14.20
N ALA A 308 -37.30 -1.27 14.75
CA ALA A 308 -36.88 -1.04 16.13
C ALA A 308 -35.91 0.15 16.19
N THR A 309 -36.09 1.02 17.20
CA THR A 309 -35.24 2.19 17.45
C THR A 309 -34.81 2.24 18.91
N GLN A 310 -33.56 2.61 19.17
CA GLN A 310 -33.04 2.93 20.50
C GLN A 310 -32.46 4.35 20.49
N ALA A 311 -32.82 5.15 21.49
CA ALA A 311 -32.35 6.52 21.65
C ALA A 311 -31.25 6.61 22.70
N VAL A 312 -30.22 7.42 22.43
CA VAL A 312 -29.15 7.80 23.36
C VAL A 312 -29.08 9.32 23.43
N SER A 313 -29.24 9.88 24.62
CA SER A 313 -29.03 11.31 24.85
C SER A 313 -27.54 11.64 24.73
N LEU A 314 -27.21 12.65 23.94
CA LEU A 314 -25.85 13.14 23.74
C LEU A 314 -25.66 14.45 24.49
N HIS A 315 -24.71 14.47 25.42
CA HIS A 315 -24.30 15.65 26.17
C HIS A 315 -22.83 15.96 25.86
N LEU A 316 -22.59 17.08 25.20
CA LEU A 316 -21.25 17.53 24.83
C LEU A 316 -20.90 18.81 25.60
N VAL A 317 -19.78 18.79 26.30
CA VAL A 317 -19.21 19.99 26.93
C VAL A 317 -18.18 20.60 25.98
N VAL A 318 -18.45 21.80 25.47
CA VAL A 318 -17.50 22.54 24.62
C VAL A 318 -16.72 23.53 25.47
N ASN A 319 -15.41 23.35 25.55
CA ASN A 319 -14.52 24.22 26.33
C ASN A 319 -14.25 25.56 25.64
N GLY A 320 -13.73 26.52 26.41
CA GLY A 320 -13.37 27.87 25.93
C GLY A 320 -12.18 27.88 24.97
N ASP A 321 -11.27 26.93 25.04
CA ASP A 321 -10.07 26.91 24.21
C ASP A 321 -10.34 26.42 22.78
N VAL A 322 -9.49 26.85 21.85
CA VAL A 322 -9.47 26.37 20.46
C VAL A 322 -8.33 25.37 20.33
N THR A 323 -8.60 24.22 19.71
CA THR A 323 -7.58 23.20 19.49
C THR A 323 -6.51 23.67 18.50
N ASN A 324 -5.27 23.23 18.70
CA ASN A 324 -4.22 23.40 17.69
C ASN A 324 -4.39 22.34 16.59
N ASN A 325 -4.29 22.73 15.31
CA ASN A 325 -4.39 21.82 14.14
C ASN A 325 -5.57 20.84 14.20
N GLY A 326 -6.74 21.25 14.70
CA GLY A 326 -7.90 20.34 14.83
C GLY A 326 -7.72 19.19 15.83
N GLY A 327 -6.65 19.19 16.63
CA GLY A 327 -6.24 18.09 17.50
C GLY A 327 -5.58 16.92 16.76
N ILE A 328 -5.15 17.12 15.52
CA ILE A 328 -4.50 16.09 14.69
C ILE A 328 -3.17 15.65 15.31
N ASP A 329 -2.43 16.56 15.95
CA ASP A 329 -1.11 16.29 16.53
C ASP A 329 -1.13 15.27 17.69
N HIS A 330 -2.33 14.85 18.11
CA HIS A 330 -2.62 13.91 19.19
C HIS A 330 -3.32 12.64 18.65
N PRO A 331 -2.57 11.64 18.15
CA PRO A 331 -3.14 10.41 17.60
C PRO A 331 -4.11 9.66 18.53
N GLU A 332 -3.87 9.71 19.85
CA GLU A 332 -4.73 9.08 20.85
C GLU A 332 -6.15 9.66 20.89
N LYS A 333 -6.34 10.88 20.41
CA LYS A 333 -7.68 11.50 20.30
C LYS A 333 -8.47 11.02 19.08
N MET A 334 -7.86 10.22 18.19
CA MET A 334 -8.46 9.67 16.97
C MET A 334 -9.17 10.71 16.09
N THR A 335 -8.70 11.96 16.13
CA THR A 335 -9.27 13.09 15.37
C THR A 335 -9.21 12.85 13.86
N ARG A 336 -8.23 12.04 13.42
CA ARG A 336 -7.98 11.67 12.02
C ARG A 336 -9.02 10.70 11.44
N LEU A 337 -9.92 10.11 12.22
CA LEU A 337 -10.99 9.27 11.66
C LEU A 337 -11.86 10.01 10.65
N LYS A 338 -12.02 11.34 10.79
CA LYS A 338 -12.71 12.18 9.79
C LYS A 338 -12.05 12.13 8.41
N TRP A 339 -10.74 11.88 8.35
CA TRP A 339 -9.99 11.86 7.10
C TRP A 339 -10.42 10.72 6.19
N LEU A 340 -11.06 9.67 6.70
CA LEU A 340 -11.68 8.63 5.87
C LEU A 340 -12.68 9.21 4.85
N ASN A 341 -13.29 10.35 5.16
CA ASN A 341 -14.27 11.01 4.30
C ASN A 341 -13.71 12.26 3.58
N SER A 342 -12.39 12.46 3.56
CA SER A 342 -11.77 13.63 2.93
C SER A 342 -11.85 13.61 1.40
N THR A 343 -12.11 14.79 0.81
CA THR A 343 -12.05 15.07 -0.62
C THR A 343 -10.78 15.82 -1.03
N MET A 344 -9.75 15.85 -0.18
CA MET A 344 -8.53 16.61 -0.43
C MET A 344 -7.89 16.22 -1.77
N ALA A 345 -7.56 17.24 -2.57
CA ALA A 345 -6.87 17.15 -3.85
C ALA A 345 -7.59 16.31 -4.94
N GLN A 346 -8.91 16.12 -4.82
CA GLN A 346 -9.70 15.28 -5.74
C GLN A 346 -9.79 15.83 -7.17
N GLU A 347 -9.73 17.15 -7.33
CA GLU A 347 -9.80 17.81 -8.64
C GLU A 347 -8.71 17.30 -9.57
N ASN A 348 -9.03 17.07 -10.85
CA ASN A 348 -8.03 16.60 -11.81
C ASN A 348 -7.27 17.75 -12.48
N THR A 349 -6.67 18.63 -11.69
CA THR A 349 -5.82 19.71 -12.20
C THR A 349 -4.48 19.17 -12.72
N VAL A 350 -3.90 19.85 -13.72
CA VAL A 350 -2.59 19.45 -14.27
C VAL A 350 -1.49 19.53 -13.21
N ILE A 351 -0.55 18.59 -13.26
CA ILE A 351 0.61 18.52 -12.37
C ILE A 351 1.86 18.78 -13.22
N ALA A 352 2.80 19.60 -12.76
CA ALA A 352 4.05 19.80 -13.51
C ALA A 352 4.79 18.46 -13.72
N PRO A 353 5.36 18.20 -14.91
CA PRO A 353 5.57 19.12 -16.04
C PRO A 353 4.44 19.11 -17.09
N TYR A 354 3.30 18.46 -16.83
CA TYR A 354 2.21 18.36 -17.79
C TYR A 354 1.56 19.70 -18.10
N ILE A 355 1.04 19.81 -19.33
CA ILE A 355 0.30 20.97 -19.82
C ILE A 355 -1.19 20.62 -19.97
N PRO A 356 -2.09 21.62 -19.97
CA PRO A 356 -3.50 21.41 -20.25
C PRO A 356 -3.77 20.65 -21.53
N LEU A 357 -4.81 19.82 -21.52
CA LEU A 357 -5.34 19.16 -22.71
C LEU A 357 -5.98 20.19 -23.65
N GLU A 358 -5.69 20.07 -24.94
CA GLU A 358 -6.27 20.94 -25.97
C GLU A 358 -7.04 20.10 -26.99
N VAL A 359 -8.31 20.47 -27.25
CA VAL A 359 -9.17 19.75 -28.21
C VAL A 359 -9.37 20.59 -29.47
N LYS A 360 -9.01 20.02 -30.62
CA LYS A 360 -9.29 20.59 -31.94
C LYS A 360 -9.99 19.53 -32.80
N GLU A 361 -11.27 19.74 -33.09
CA GLU A 361 -12.11 18.73 -33.75
C GLU A 361 -12.08 17.40 -32.99
N SER A 362 -11.58 16.31 -33.57
CA SER A 362 -11.40 15.01 -32.92
C SER A 362 -9.97 14.75 -32.42
N GLU A 363 -9.09 15.74 -32.55
CA GLU A 363 -7.72 15.71 -32.04
C GLU A 363 -7.68 16.22 -30.60
N ILE A 364 -6.97 15.49 -29.73
CA ILE A 364 -6.65 15.91 -28.37
C ILE A 364 -5.13 15.94 -28.23
N SER A 365 -4.59 17.13 -28.03
CA SER A 365 -3.16 17.37 -27.81
C SER A 365 -2.83 17.46 -26.32
N LEU A 366 -1.68 16.91 -25.95
CA LEU A 366 -1.16 16.87 -24.57
C LEU A 366 0.38 16.92 -24.61
N LEU A 367 1.05 16.97 -23.44
CA LEU A 367 2.51 17.09 -23.38
C LEU A 367 3.21 16.01 -24.24
N GLY A 368 3.85 16.45 -25.33
CA GLY A 368 4.66 15.62 -26.22
C GLY A 368 3.90 14.52 -26.98
N ARG A 369 2.55 14.52 -26.96
CA ARG A 369 1.71 13.46 -27.52
C ARG A 369 0.44 14.03 -28.13
N LYS A 370 -0.24 13.20 -28.92
CA LYS A 370 -1.50 13.54 -29.58
C LYS A 370 -2.35 12.29 -29.78
N VAL A 371 -3.66 12.40 -29.55
CA VAL A 371 -4.64 11.35 -29.82
C VAL A 371 -5.66 11.88 -30.83
N LEU A 372 -5.82 11.15 -31.94
CA LEU A 372 -6.88 11.40 -32.92
C LEU A 372 -7.97 10.36 -32.73
N LEU A 373 -9.23 10.80 -32.57
CA LEU A 373 -10.38 9.91 -32.40
C LEU A 373 -11.11 9.68 -33.73
N SER A 374 -11.51 8.43 -33.95
CA SER A 374 -12.48 8.06 -34.98
C SER A 374 -13.90 8.41 -34.52
N LYS A 375 -14.84 8.52 -35.47
CA LYS A 375 -16.26 8.77 -35.14
C LYS A 375 -16.88 7.71 -34.22
N ASN A 376 -16.39 6.48 -34.26
CA ASN A 376 -16.83 5.40 -33.37
C ASN A 376 -16.37 5.56 -31.91
N GLY A 377 -15.57 6.59 -31.61
CA GLY A 377 -15.04 6.86 -30.27
C GLY A 377 -13.69 6.21 -29.97
N LEU A 378 -13.16 5.35 -30.83
CA LEU A 378 -11.87 4.66 -30.63
C LEU A 378 -10.71 5.43 -31.26
N PRO A 379 -9.44 5.19 -30.85
CA PRO A 379 -8.28 5.85 -31.43
C PRO A 379 -8.13 5.56 -32.93
N ALA A 380 -8.13 6.62 -33.74
CA ALA A 380 -7.72 6.59 -35.15
C ALA A 380 -6.20 6.58 -35.30
N GLN A 381 -5.51 7.37 -34.47
CA GLN A 381 -4.04 7.44 -34.40
C GLN A 381 -3.63 7.92 -33.01
N ILE A 382 -2.47 7.45 -32.54
CA ILE A 382 -1.78 7.97 -31.36
C ILE A 382 -0.36 8.33 -31.79
N GLN A 383 0.07 9.56 -31.48
CA GLN A 383 1.39 10.06 -31.84
C GLN A 383 2.16 10.50 -30.60
N THR A 384 3.48 10.29 -30.64
CA THR A 384 4.44 10.84 -29.69
C THR A 384 5.42 11.74 -30.42
N PHE A 385 6.06 12.66 -29.71
CA PHE A 385 7.01 13.62 -30.29
C PHE A 385 8.37 13.61 -29.58
N PHE A 386 8.64 12.63 -28.72
CA PHE A 386 9.90 12.52 -28.00
C PHE A 386 11.05 12.08 -28.93
N THR A 387 12.24 12.63 -28.72
CA THR A 387 13.44 12.20 -29.47
C THR A 387 13.94 10.84 -28.99
N PRO A 388 14.69 10.08 -29.80
CA PRO A 388 15.22 8.76 -29.40
C PRO A 388 16.10 8.77 -28.14
N GLU A 389 16.74 9.91 -27.83
CA GLU A 389 17.56 10.11 -26.64
C GLU A 389 16.73 10.26 -25.36
N MET A 390 15.42 10.56 -25.49
CA MET A 390 14.49 10.81 -24.39
C MET A 390 14.73 12.06 -23.55
N THR A 391 15.64 12.94 -23.97
CA THR A 391 15.97 14.19 -23.27
C THR A 391 15.21 15.41 -23.80
N SER A 392 14.42 15.28 -24.86
CA SER A 392 13.65 16.41 -25.43
C SER A 392 12.39 15.97 -26.20
N ILE A 393 11.51 16.94 -26.46
CA ILE A 393 10.33 16.82 -27.33
C ILE A 393 10.63 17.56 -28.64
N GLY A 394 10.60 16.84 -29.76
CA GLY A 394 10.79 17.38 -31.10
C GLY A 394 9.48 17.70 -31.84
N ALA A 395 9.58 17.93 -33.14
CA ALA A 395 8.42 18.21 -34.01
C ALA A 395 8.01 17.03 -34.90
N LYS A 396 8.86 16.01 -35.02
CA LYS A 396 8.58 14.80 -35.82
C LYS A 396 7.70 13.85 -35.01
N ALA A 397 6.55 13.50 -35.55
CA ALA A 397 5.68 12.50 -34.96
C ALA A 397 6.28 11.08 -35.09
N ASN A 398 6.19 10.29 -34.02
CA ASN A 398 6.29 8.85 -34.06
C ASN A 398 4.87 8.29 -33.92
N ASP A 399 4.35 7.75 -35.02
CA ASP A 399 3.06 7.06 -35.03
C ASP A 399 3.14 5.75 -34.23
N ILE A 400 2.16 5.52 -33.35
CA ILE A 400 2.03 4.27 -32.61
C ILE A 400 1.18 3.29 -33.39
N LEU A 401 0.06 3.74 -33.96
CA LEU A 401 -0.86 2.88 -34.71
C LEU A 401 -0.51 2.87 -36.20
N ALA A 402 -0.48 1.69 -36.79
CA ALA A 402 -0.36 1.48 -38.24
C ALA A 402 -1.72 1.59 -38.95
N ALA A 403 -2.81 1.34 -38.22
CA ALA A 403 -4.19 1.56 -38.64
C ALA A 403 -5.06 1.82 -37.40
N PRO A 404 -6.26 2.42 -37.54
CA PRO A 404 -7.16 2.69 -36.42
C PRO A 404 -7.42 1.45 -35.56
N ALA A 405 -7.51 1.64 -34.23
CA ALA A 405 -7.91 0.58 -33.32
C ALA A 405 -9.42 0.32 -33.46
N GLN A 406 -9.81 -0.95 -33.59
CA GLN A 406 -11.18 -1.33 -33.95
C GLN A 406 -11.64 -2.62 -33.26
N PHE A 407 -12.94 -2.70 -32.99
CA PHE A 407 -13.59 -3.96 -32.65
C PHE A 407 -14.08 -4.64 -33.92
N HIS A 408 -13.83 -5.95 -34.01
CA HIS A 408 -14.40 -6.82 -35.04
C HIS A 408 -15.31 -7.84 -34.36
N LEU A 409 -16.57 -7.85 -34.77
CA LEU A 409 -17.57 -8.82 -34.31
C LEU A 409 -17.79 -9.81 -35.44
N LEU A 410 -17.42 -11.07 -35.23
CA LEU A 410 -17.57 -12.13 -36.21
C LEU A 410 -18.83 -12.94 -35.88
N ASP A 411 -19.73 -13.08 -36.85
CA ASP A 411 -20.94 -13.91 -36.72
C ASP A 411 -20.58 -15.41 -36.56
N ASN A 412 -21.59 -16.25 -36.38
CA ASN A 412 -21.40 -17.70 -36.21
C ASN A 412 -20.74 -18.41 -37.41
N THR A 413 -20.71 -17.78 -38.59
CA THR A 413 -20.03 -18.30 -39.79
C THR A 413 -18.60 -17.75 -39.93
N GLY A 414 -18.17 -16.87 -39.02
CA GLY A 414 -16.88 -16.19 -39.05
C GLY A 414 -16.86 -14.96 -39.97
N LYS A 415 -18.01 -14.52 -40.47
CA LYS A 415 -18.11 -13.31 -41.29
C LYS A 415 -18.23 -12.08 -40.39
N GLU A 416 -17.53 -11.01 -40.76
CA GLU A 416 -17.55 -9.77 -40.01
C GLU A 416 -18.90 -9.04 -40.12
N ILE A 417 -19.41 -8.61 -38.97
CA ILE A 417 -20.53 -7.66 -38.85
C ILE A 417 -19.95 -6.26 -39.05
N ASN A 418 -20.13 -5.71 -40.25
CA ASN A 418 -19.45 -4.48 -40.67
C ASN A 418 -20.40 -3.35 -41.15
N ASN A 419 -21.72 -3.49 -40.99
CA ASN A 419 -22.69 -2.45 -41.37
C ASN A 419 -22.94 -1.42 -40.25
N TRP A 420 -21.89 -1.05 -39.52
CA TRP A 420 -21.97 -0.11 -38.41
C TRP A 420 -22.41 1.27 -38.88
N LYS A 421 -23.50 1.77 -38.29
CA LYS A 421 -23.93 3.16 -38.40
C LYS A 421 -23.55 3.89 -37.11
N ASN A 422 -22.71 4.90 -37.22
CA ASN A 422 -22.46 5.82 -36.12
C ASN A 422 -23.67 6.74 -35.96
N THR A 423 -24.37 6.64 -34.83
CA THR A 423 -25.57 7.42 -34.56
C THR A 423 -25.28 8.64 -33.70
N SER A 424 -24.17 8.62 -32.93
CA SER A 424 -23.71 9.75 -32.12
C SER A 424 -22.20 9.73 -31.89
N PHE A 425 -21.61 10.93 -31.83
CA PHE A 425 -20.28 11.19 -31.28
C PHE A 425 -20.28 12.60 -30.69
N LYS A 426 -19.93 12.76 -29.42
CA LYS A 426 -19.77 14.08 -28.80
C LYS A 426 -18.79 14.05 -27.64
N PHE A 427 -18.12 15.18 -27.43
CA PHE A 427 -17.38 15.43 -26.20
C PHE A 427 -18.37 15.75 -25.08
N THR A 428 -18.25 15.05 -23.96
CA THR A 428 -19.05 15.25 -22.74
C THR A 428 -18.31 16.11 -21.72
N LYS A 429 -16.98 16.19 -21.82
CA LYS A 429 -16.14 16.99 -20.91
C LYS A 429 -14.89 17.52 -21.62
N LYS A 430 -14.53 18.78 -21.36
CA LYS A 430 -13.30 19.43 -21.86
C LYS A 430 -12.71 20.32 -20.76
N GLU A 431 -11.84 19.76 -19.95
CA GLU A 431 -11.12 20.46 -18.88
C GLU A 431 -9.61 20.31 -19.08
N ALA A 432 -8.83 21.17 -18.42
CA ALA A 432 -7.37 21.15 -18.51
C ALA A 432 -6.77 19.78 -18.23
N GLY A 433 -7.32 19.00 -17.28
CA GLY A 433 -6.80 17.68 -16.95
C GLY A 433 -7.58 16.48 -17.46
N THR A 434 -8.79 16.67 -18.02
CA THR A 434 -9.61 15.58 -18.52
C THR A 434 -10.45 16.01 -19.72
N VAL A 435 -10.36 15.21 -20.79
CA VAL A 435 -11.30 15.25 -21.91
C VAL A 435 -12.08 13.93 -21.92
N ALA A 436 -13.40 14.01 -22.06
CA ALA A 436 -14.28 12.83 -22.13
C ALA A 436 -15.22 12.92 -23.34
N TRP A 437 -15.58 11.78 -23.90
CA TRP A 437 -16.49 11.66 -25.03
C TRP A 437 -17.32 10.39 -24.94
N GLU A 438 -18.45 10.42 -25.65
CA GLU A 438 -19.31 9.25 -25.86
C GLU A 438 -19.61 9.08 -27.35
N SER A 439 -19.81 7.82 -27.76
CA SER A 439 -20.22 7.45 -29.10
C SER A 439 -21.11 6.22 -29.11
N THR A 440 -22.13 6.22 -29.96
CA THR A 440 -22.99 5.07 -30.20
C THR A 440 -22.86 4.61 -31.65
N ASN A 441 -22.64 3.31 -31.82
CA ASN A 441 -22.53 2.64 -33.10
C ASN A 441 -23.53 1.47 -33.12
N THR A 442 -24.38 1.42 -34.14
CA THR A 442 -25.46 0.43 -34.25
C THR A 442 -25.33 -0.38 -35.53
N ASP A 443 -25.45 -1.69 -35.41
CA ASP A 443 -25.81 -2.61 -36.49
C ASP A 443 -27.25 -3.11 -36.27
N THR A 444 -27.77 -4.01 -37.11
CA THR A 444 -29.11 -4.60 -36.94
C THR A 444 -29.19 -5.44 -35.65
N ALA A 445 -28.19 -6.31 -35.41
CA ALA A 445 -28.23 -7.27 -34.32
C ALA A 445 -27.58 -6.78 -33.01
N VAL A 446 -26.79 -5.69 -33.07
CA VAL A 446 -25.94 -5.23 -31.96
C VAL A 446 -25.81 -3.72 -31.89
N GLU A 447 -25.67 -3.20 -30.67
CA GLU A 447 -25.26 -1.83 -30.38
C GLU A 447 -23.96 -1.82 -29.58
N MET A 448 -23.03 -0.94 -29.96
CA MET A 448 -21.79 -0.66 -29.25
C MET A 448 -21.79 0.80 -28.76
N GLN A 449 -21.83 0.98 -27.45
CA GLN A 449 -21.69 2.29 -26.79
C GLN A 449 -20.26 2.42 -26.25
N VAL A 450 -19.55 3.46 -26.66
CA VAL A 450 -18.17 3.75 -26.26
C VAL A 450 -18.16 5.02 -25.42
N ASN A 451 -17.70 4.91 -24.18
CA ASN A 451 -17.37 6.06 -23.33
C ASN A 451 -15.86 6.10 -23.15
N GLY A 452 -15.21 7.17 -23.61
CA GLY A 452 -13.77 7.34 -23.52
C GLY A 452 -13.40 8.56 -22.69
N THR A 453 -12.29 8.45 -21.96
CA THR A 453 -11.66 9.56 -21.24
C THR A 453 -10.18 9.58 -21.53
N LEU A 454 -9.60 10.77 -21.68
CA LEU A 454 -8.17 11.02 -21.75
C LEU A 454 -7.80 12.00 -20.63
N GLU A 455 -6.74 11.67 -19.88
CA GLU A 455 -6.14 12.56 -18.90
C GLU A 455 -4.81 13.15 -19.37
N PHE A 456 -4.42 14.28 -18.75
CA PHE A 456 -3.22 15.06 -19.10
C PHE A 456 -1.90 14.28 -19.12
N ASP A 457 -1.84 13.15 -18.40
CA ASP A 457 -0.68 12.27 -18.31
C ASP A 457 -0.62 11.21 -19.42
N GLY A 458 -1.63 11.13 -20.30
CA GLY A 458 -1.71 10.14 -21.38
C GLY A 458 -2.44 8.85 -21.01
N PHE A 459 -3.13 8.81 -19.87
CA PHE A 459 -4.02 7.70 -19.51
C PHE A 459 -5.36 7.81 -20.25
N LEU A 460 -5.70 6.79 -21.02
CA LEU A 460 -6.97 6.58 -21.70
C LEU A 460 -7.76 5.48 -20.99
N SER A 461 -9.00 5.76 -20.62
CA SER A 461 -9.91 4.75 -20.07
C SER A 461 -11.17 4.65 -20.92
N TYR A 462 -11.51 3.42 -21.31
CA TYR A 462 -12.67 3.11 -22.14
C TYR A 462 -13.64 2.17 -21.42
N THR A 463 -14.91 2.55 -21.41
CA THR A 463 -16.03 1.65 -21.15
C THR A 463 -16.72 1.36 -22.47
N VAL A 464 -16.62 0.12 -22.95
CA VAL A 464 -17.25 -0.32 -24.21
C VAL A 464 -18.36 -1.31 -23.89
N LYS A 465 -19.61 -0.88 -24.04
CA LYS A 465 -20.79 -1.69 -23.78
C LYS A 465 -21.33 -2.25 -25.09
N ILE A 466 -21.34 -3.57 -25.23
CA ILE A 466 -21.96 -4.28 -26.35
C ILE A 466 -23.30 -4.83 -25.88
N THR A 467 -24.38 -4.42 -26.54
CA THR A 467 -25.75 -4.85 -26.25
C THR A 467 -26.31 -5.63 -27.43
N ALA A 468 -26.86 -6.82 -27.17
CA ALA A 468 -27.55 -7.61 -28.19
C ALA A 468 -28.96 -7.05 -28.42
N LEU A 469 -29.27 -6.64 -29.65
CA LEU A 469 -30.59 -6.14 -30.06
C LEU A 469 -31.51 -7.27 -30.53
N GLU A 470 -30.92 -8.40 -30.88
CA GLU A 470 -31.55 -9.67 -31.26
C GLU A 470 -30.78 -10.83 -30.61
N ASP A 471 -31.33 -12.04 -30.66
CA ASP A 471 -30.58 -13.25 -30.30
C ASP A 471 -29.46 -13.45 -31.32
N VAL A 472 -28.21 -13.46 -30.86
CA VAL A 472 -27.03 -13.47 -31.72
C VAL A 472 -25.99 -14.46 -31.21
N THR A 473 -25.28 -15.09 -32.14
CA THR A 473 -24.13 -15.95 -31.84
C THR A 473 -22.92 -15.42 -32.57
N PHE A 474 -21.85 -15.17 -31.81
CA PHE A 474 -20.56 -14.72 -32.32
C PHE A 474 -19.59 -15.90 -32.37
N ASN A 475 -18.86 -16.01 -33.48
CA ASN A 475 -17.64 -16.80 -33.50
C ASN A 475 -16.55 -16.13 -32.66
N ASP A 476 -16.47 -14.80 -32.69
CA ASP A 476 -15.54 -14.03 -31.86
C ASP A 476 -15.97 -12.56 -31.76
N ILE A 477 -15.57 -11.92 -30.65
CA ILE A 477 -15.56 -10.47 -30.50
C ILE A 477 -14.12 -10.13 -30.13
N ASN A 478 -13.42 -9.42 -31.02
CA ASN A 478 -12.04 -9.04 -30.78
C ASN A 478 -11.80 -7.55 -30.95
N PHE A 479 -10.81 -7.06 -30.22
CA PHE A 479 -10.29 -5.70 -30.32
C PHE A 479 -8.86 -5.76 -30.87
N GLN A 480 -8.68 -5.09 -32.01
CA GLN A 480 -7.42 -5.07 -32.74
C GLN A 480 -6.75 -3.70 -32.61
N MET A 481 -5.48 -3.73 -32.22
CA MET A 481 -4.57 -2.58 -32.23
C MET A 481 -3.38 -2.90 -33.14
N PRO A 482 -3.44 -2.51 -34.43
CA PRO A 482 -2.30 -2.65 -35.33
C PRO A 482 -1.24 -1.59 -34.99
N LEU A 483 -0.11 -2.01 -34.45
CA LEU A 483 1.00 -1.13 -34.06
C LEU A 483 2.02 -0.97 -35.20
N GLN A 484 2.64 0.20 -35.27
CA GLN A 484 3.82 0.41 -36.13
C GLN A 484 4.98 -0.46 -35.64
N PRO A 485 5.72 -1.17 -36.53
CA PRO A 485 6.88 -1.97 -36.11
C PRO A 485 7.94 -1.17 -35.36
N THR A 486 8.13 0.11 -35.71
CA THR A 486 9.05 1.03 -35.02
C THR A 486 8.61 1.38 -33.60
N SER A 487 7.33 1.19 -33.28
CA SER A 487 6.72 1.41 -31.96
C SER A 487 6.34 0.09 -31.27
N ALA A 488 6.86 -1.05 -31.75
CA ALA A 488 6.58 -2.40 -31.23
C ALA A 488 7.85 -3.28 -31.19
N LYS A 489 8.97 -2.66 -30.81
CA LYS A 489 10.28 -3.31 -30.71
C LYS A 489 10.41 -4.15 -29.45
N TYR A 490 10.00 -3.58 -28.32
CA TYR A 490 10.08 -4.18 -26.99
C TYR A 490 8.69 -4.58 -26.47
N LEU A 491 8.67 -5.54 -25.55
CA LEU A 491 7.48 -5.98 -24.85
C LEU A 491 7.80 -6.27 -23.38
N MET A 492 6.83 -5.99 -22.52
CA MET A 492 6.83 -6.37 -21.11
C MET A 492 5.40 -6.76 -20.69
N GLY A 493 5.23 -7.86 -19.95
CA GLY A 493 3.92 -8.39 -19.56
C GLY A 493 3.57 -9.72 -20.24
N LEU A 494 2.36 -10.23 -20.00
CA LEU A 494 1.84 -11.49 -20.59
C LEU A 494 2.78 -12.69 -20.43
N GLY A 495 3.46 -12.78 -19.28
CA GLY A 495 4.39 -13.87 -18.95
C GLY A 495 5.77 -13.75 -19.59
N GLN A 496 6.09 -12.59 -20.19
CA GLN A 496 7.41 -12.26 -20.68
C GLN A 496 8.13 -11.32 -19.71
N LYS A 497 9.45 -11.51 -19.55
CA LYS A 497 10.32 -10.47 -19.01
C LYS A 497 10.38 -9.32 -20.01
N GLY A 498 10.65 -8.11 -19.53
CA GLY A 498 10.91 -6.95 -20.37
C GLY A 498 12.12 -7.19 -21.26
N GLY A 499 11.96 -6.91 -22.55
CA GLY A 499 13.01 -7.10 -23.55
C GLY A 499 12.50 -6.97 -24.97
N GLU A 500 13.30 -7.40 -25.94
CA GLU A 500 12.91 -7.51 -27.36
C GLU A 500 11.63 -8.34 -27.46
N ARG A 501 10.66 -7.83 -28.22
CA ARG A 501 9.36 -8.50 -28.39
C ARG A 501 9.57 -9.82 -29.14
N PRO A 502 9.04 -10.96 -28.63
CA PRO A 502 8.99 -12.19 -29.40
C PRO A 502 8.30 -11.98 -30.74
N GLU A 503 8.77 -12.64 -31.80
CA GLU A 503 8.18 -12.50 -33.14
C GLU A 503 6.66 -12.74 -33.10
N SER A 504 6.25 -13.82 -32.41
CA SER A 504 4.86 -14.18 -32.13
C SER A 504 4.68 -14.52 -30.64
N LEU A 505 3.60 -14.03 -30.04
CA LEU A 505 3.16 -14.39 -28.70
C LEU A 505 1.67 -14.74 -28.74
N LYS A 506 1.30 -15.92 -28.22
CA LYS A 506 -0.09 -16.33 -28.01
C LYS A 506 -0.32 -16.54 -26.54
N TRP A 507 -1.22 -15.76 -25.95
CA TRP A 507 -1.44 -15.73 -24.51
C TRP A 507 -2.89 -16.06 -24.15
N LYS A 508 -3.08 -16.69 -22.99
CA LYS A 508 -4.36 -17.09 -22.43
C LYS A 508 -4.46 -16.65 -20.96
N TRP A 509 -5.69 -16.38 -20.52
CA TRP A 509 -6.00 -16.04 -19.14
C TRP A 509 -5.64 -17.16 -18.16
N ASP A 510 -5.04 -16.79 -17.04
CA ASP A 510 -4.74 -17.66 -15.89
C ASP A 510 -4.76 -16.84 -14.60
N VAL A 511 -5.90 -16.21 -14.30
CA VAL A 511 -5.99 -15.28 -13.17
C VAL A 511 -5.75 -15.96 -11.83
N ALA A 512 -5.98 -17.28 -11.72
CA ALA A 512 -5.73 -18.01 -10.48
C ALA A 512 -4.24 -18.04 -10.08
N ASN A 513 -3.32 -17.98 -11.05
CA ASN A 513 -1.89 -18.11 -10.81
C ASN A 513 -1.05 -16.95 -11.36
N LYS A 514 -1.60 -16.11 -12.24
CA LYS A 514 -0.87 -15.04 -12.94
C LYS A 514 -1.59 -13.70 -12.86
N ASN A 515 -0.86 -12.70 -12.37
CA ASN A 515 -1.32 -11.32 -12.29
C ASN A 515 -1.09 -10.62 -13.64
N GLN A 516 -1.86 -11.01 -14.65
CA GLN A 516 -1.65 -10.59 -16.03
C GLN A 516 -3.00 -10.27 -16.69
N ASP A 517 -3.23 -8.99 -16.96
CA ASP A 517 -4.42 -8.46 -17.65
C ASP A 517 -4.05 -7.62 -18.89
N GLY A 518 -2.77 -7.58 -19.26
CA GLY A 518 -2.27 -6.76 -20.35
C GLY A 518 -0.75 -6.73 -20.47
N ALA A 519 -0.25 -5.84 -21.33
CA ALA A 519 1.17 -5.68 -21.63
C ALA A 519 1.50 -4.23 -21.99
N TRP A 520 2.79 -3.89 -21.89
CA TRP A 520 3.39 -2.76 -22.59
C TRP A 520 4.09 -3.25 -23.86
N VAL A 521 3.82 -2.59 -24.98
CA VAL A 521 4.48 -2.81 -26.27
C VAL A 521 4.99 -1.46 -26.78
N GLY A 522 6.27 -1.36 -27.09
CA GLY A 522 6.86 -0.06 -27.35
C GLY A 522 8.29 -0.05 -27.87
N ASN A 523 8.82 1.15 -27.93
CA ASN A 523 10.21 1.52 -28.16
C ASN A 523 10.55 2.65 -27.17
N VAL A 524 11.79 3.12 -27.16
CA VAL A 524 12.28 4.07 -26.16
C VAL A 524 11.52 5.40 -26.17
N ASN A 525 11.05 5.86 -27.33
CA ASN A 525 10.36 7.14 -27.49
C ASN A 525 8.92 7.03 -28.00
N SER A 526 8.37 5.81 -28.13
CA SER A 526 6.98 5.56 -28.52
C SER A 526 6.51 4.21 -27.99
N GLY A 527 5.41 4.17 -27.23
CA GLY A 527 4.88 2.89 -26.73
C GLY A 527 3.48 3.02 -26.14
N LEU A 528 2.85 1.87 -25.96
CA LEU A 528 1.49 1.75 -25.47
C LEU A 528 1.40 0.60 -24.47
N GLN A 529 1.01 0.90 -23.24
CA GLN A 529 0.52 -0.10 -22.31
C GLN A 529 -0.99 -0.24 -22.48
N PHE A 530 -1.49 -1.46 -22.39
CA PHE A 530 -2.91 -1.76 -22.40
C PHE A 530 -3.26 -2.74 -21.30
N SER A 531 -4.46 -2.62 -20.74
CA SER A 531 -5.03 -3.58 -19.77
C SER A 531 -6.50 -3.83 -20.06
N LEU A 532 -6.93 -5.09 -20.03
CA LEU A 532 -8.29 -5.53 -20.36
C LEU A 532 -9.09 -5.82 -19.08
N ARG A 533 -10.27 -5.21 -18.96
CA ARG A 533 -11.11 -5.25 -17.75
C ARG A 533 -12.59 -5.41 -18.13
N ASP A 534 -13.46 -5.69 -17.17
CA ASP A 534 -14.91 -5.54 -17.31
C ASP A 534 -15.46 -4.69 -16.16
N GLU A 535 -16.78 -4.63 -16.00
CA GLU A 535 -17.45 -3.89 -14.93
C GLU A 535 -17.23 -4.47 -13.52
N LYS A 536 -16.65 -5.67 -13.41
CA LYS A 536 -16.40 -6.39 -12.16
C LYS A 536 -14.94 -6.30 -11.72
N TYR A 537 -14.11 -5.52 -12.40
CA TYR A 537 -12.71 -5.36 -12.03
C TYR A 537 -12.57 -4.95 -10.56
N SER A 538 -11.73 -5.70 -9.84
CA SER A 538 -11.25 -5.35 -8.52
C SER A 538 -9.73 -5.46 -8.54
N ARG A 539 -9.04 -4.45 -8.01
CA ARG A 539 -7.58 -4.49 -7.90
C ARG A 539 -7.16 -5.70 -7.05
N PRO A 540 -6.28 -6.57 -7.56
CA PRO A 540 -5.76 -7.72 -6.81
C PRO A 540 -4.80 -7.23 -5.71
N LEU A 541 -4.47 -8.13 -4.77
CA LEU A 541 -3.31 -7.89 -3.91
C LEU A 541 -2.01 -8.11 -4.71
N ASN A 542 -0.93 -7.48 -4.30
CA ASN A 542 0.41 -7.62 -4.89
C ASN A 542 1.46 -7.83 -3.78
N THR A 543 2.73 -8.00 -4.15
CA THR A 543 3.87 -8.15 -3.24
C THR A 543 3.64 -9.21 -2.15
N ASN A 544 3.89 -10.47 -2.50
CA ASN A 544 3.69 -11.71 -1.76
C ASN A 544 2.24 -12.17 -1.58
N PHE A 545 1.26 -11.34 -1.93
CA PHE A 545 -0.14 -11.58 -1.57
C PHE A 545 -1.09 -11.83 -2.75
N TYR A 546 -0.60 -11.87 -3.99
CA TYR A 546 -1.46 -12.03 -5.18
C TYR A 546 -2.40 -13.24 -5.09
N LEU A 547 -1.87 -14.39 -4.69
CA LEU A 547 -2.64 -15.64 -4.60
C LEU A 547 -3.73 -15.61 -3.51
N GLN A 548 -3.73 -14.62 -2.61
CA GLN A 548 -4.75 -14.45 -1.59
C GLN A 548 -5.95 -13.62 -2.08
N LYS A 549 -5.74 -12.77 -3.10
CA LYS A 549 -6.80 -12.02 -3.80
C LYS A 549 -6.39 -11.81 -5.27
N PRO A 550 -6.55 -12.84 -6.12
CA PRO A 550 -6.17 -12.76 -7.53
C PRO A 550 -7.07 -11.82 -8.34
N LEU A 551 -6.69 -11.60 -9.60
CA LEU A 551 -7.56 -10.95 -10.58
C LEU A 551 -8.88 -11.71 -10.73
N ILE A 552 -9.96 -10.97 -11.00
CA ILE A 552 -11.23 -11.56 -11.42
C ILE A 552 -11.18 -11.73 -12.94
N LEU A 553 -11.45 -12.94 -13.43
CA LEU A 553 -11.51 -13.20 -14.88
C LEU A 553 -12.64 -12.36 -15.49
N PRO A 554 -12.36 -11.46 -16.45
CA PRO A 554 -13.41 -10.64 -17.05
C PRO A 554 -14.42 -11.52 -17.81
N THR A 555 -15.71 -11.30 -17.58
CA THR A 555 -16.79 -12.07 -18.21
C THR A 555 -16.79 -11.88 -19.73
N SER A 556 -16.47 -10.66 -20.17
CA SER A 556 -16.35 -10.27 -21.58
C SER A 556 -15.10 -10.89 -22.21
N TRP A 557 -13.90 -10.48 -21.77
CA TRP A 557 -12.62 -10.88 -22.37
C TRP A 557 -12.20 -12.31 -22.07
N GLY A 558 -12.44 -12.81 -20.86
CA GLY A 558 -12.01 -14.13 -20.43
C GLY A 558 -12.89 -15.23 -21.00
N ASN A 559 -14.21 -15.03 -20.98
CA ASN A 559 -15.23 -15.92 -21.55
C ASN A 559 -14.96 -17.41 -21.22
N GLU A 560 -14.81 -17.73 -19.93
CA GLU A 560 -14.46 -19.08 -19.45
C GLU A 560 -13.14 -19.61 -20.05
N ASN A 561 -12.12 -18.74 -20.08
CA ASN A 561 -10.79 -18.97 -20.66
C ASN A 561 -10.75 -19.24 -22.18
N ARG A 562 -11.85 -18.97 -22.90
CA ARG A 562 -11.86 -19.03 -24.38
C ARG A 562 -11.15 -17.84 -25.01
N GLY A 563 -11.15 -16.69 -24.35
CA GLY A 563 -10.44 -15.51 -24.83
C GLY A 563 -8.93 -15.53 -24.58
N GLY A 564 -8.24 -14.51 -25.07
CA GLY A 564 -6.79 -14.38 -24.96
C GLY A 564 -6.26 -13.15 -25.70
N ILE A 565 -4.93 -13.07 -25.81
CA ILE A 565 -4.24 -11.99 -26.51
C ILE A 565 -3.17 -12.61 -27.41
N ASP A 566 -3.23 -12.28 -28.70
CA ASP A 566 -2.18 -12.61 -29.66
C ASP A 566 -1.42 -11.35 -30.06
N ILE A 567 -0.10 -11.40 -30.08
CA ILE A 567 0.79 -10.34 -30.58
C ILE A 567 1.63 -10.91 -31.70
N VAL A 568 1.31 -10.55 -32.94
CA VAL A 568 1.85 -11.21 -34.14
C VAL A 568 2.17 -10.21 -35.26
N PRO A 569 3.10 -10.52 -36.18
CA PRO A 569 3.28 -9.73 -37.39
C PRO A 569 2.02 -9.82 -38.27
N SER A 570 1.56 -8.70 -38.81
CA SER A 570 0.42 -8.65 -39.73
C SER A 570 0.69 -7.63 -40.83
N GLY A 571 1.09 -8.11 -42.01
CA GLY A 571 1.51 -7.26 -43.12
C GLY A 571 2.67 -6.34 -42.73
N LYS A 572 2.43 -5.02 -42.73
CA LYS A 572 3.41 -3.99 -42.33
C LYS A 572 3.27 -3.54 -40.87
N ALA A 573 2.44 -4.22 -40.07
CA ALA A 573 2.15 -3.88 -38.68
C ALA A 573 2.52 -5.04 -37.74
N VAL A 574 2.55 -4.73 -36.44
CA VAL A 574 2.49 -5.72 -35.36
C VAL A 574 1.09 -5.65 -34.76
N LEU A 575 0.30 -6.69 -34.94
CA LEU A 575 -1.07 -6.73 -34.46
C LEU A 575 -1.12 -7.21 -33.02
N VAL A 576 -1.67 -6.39 -32.12
CA VAL A 576 -2.20 -6.85 -30.84
C VAL A 576 -3.68 -7.17 -31.03
N ASN A 577 -4.04 -8.44 -30.90
CA ASN A 577 -5.40 -8.94 -31.06
C ASN A 577 -5.91 -9.49 -29.72
N ALA A 578 -6.79 -8.75 -29.05
CA ALA A 578 -7.47 -9.19 -27.84
C ALA A 578 -8.81 -9.84 -28.22
N TYR A 579 -8.91 -11.16 -28.14
CA TYR A 579 -10.09 -11.93 -28.58
C TYR A 579 -10.84 -12.54 -27.40
N SER A 580 -12.16 -12.71 -27.51
CA SER A 580 -12.99 -13.32 -26.46
C SER A 580 -13.38 -14.77 -26.75
N GLY A 581 -13.22 -15.23 -28.00
CA GLY A 581 -13.73 -16.52 -28.46
C GLY A 581 -15.25 -16.55 -28.61
N ASN A 582 -15.77 -17.70 -29.01
CA ASN A 582 -17.17 -17.88 -29.37
C ASN A 582 -18.13 -17.71 -28.20
N ARG A 583 -19.31 -17.14 -28.47
CA ARG A 583 -20.38 -17.01 -27.47
C ARG A 583 -21.73 -16.69 -28.10
N SER A 584 -22.80 -16.89 -27.33
CA SER A 584 -24.14 -16.44 -27.69
C SER A 584 -24.63 -15.40 -26.69
N MET A 585 -25.44 -14.45 -27.17
CA MET A 585 -26.11 -13.43 -26.37
C MET A 585 -27.60 -13.44 -26.73
N LYS A 586 -28.45 -13.34 -25.72
CA LYS A 586 -29.89 -13.13 -25.89
C LYS A 586 -30.18 -11.65 -26.09
N LYS A 587 -31.30 -11.35 -26.76
CA LYS A 587 -31.78 -9.97 -26.86
C LYS A 587 -31.87 -9.32 -25.47
N GLY A 588 -31.20 -8.18 -25.31
CA GLY A 588 -31.10 -7.44 -24.05
C GLY A 588 -29.87 -7.76 -23.21
N ASP A 589 -29.11 -8.81 -23.54
CA ASP A 589 -27.84 -9.10 -22.88
C ASP A 589 -26.82 -7.99 -23.14
N VAL A 590 -25.98 -7.75 -22.14
CA VAL A 590 -24.94 -6.70 -22.14
C VAL A 590 -23.61 -7.28 -21.70
N LEU A 591 -22.54 -6.93 -22.42
CA LEU A 591 -21.16 -7.20 -22.03
C LEU A 591 -20.34 -5.91 -22.05
N TYR A 592 -19.42 -5.77 -21.07
CA TYR A 592 -18.51 -4.63 -20.99
C TYR A 592 -17.08 -5.06 -21.35
N TYR A 593 -16.60 -4.59 -22.51
CA TYR A 593 -15.25 -4.76 -22.99
C TYR A 593 -14.40 -3.55 -22.58
N ASN A 594 -14.29 -3.31 -21.27
CA ASN A 594 -13.55 -2.18 -20.75
C ASN A 594 -12.04 -2.38 -21.01
N PHE A 595 -11.33 -1.31 -21.33
CA PHE A 595 -9.88 -1.36 -21.45
C PHE A 595 -9.27 0.00 -21.14
N ASN A 596 -8.03 -0.03 -20.66
CA ASN A 596 -7.22 1.18 -20.50
C ASN A 596 -6.06 1.14 -21.48
N LEU A 597 -5.64 2.31 -21.94
CA LEU A 597 -4.39 2.49 -22.65
C LEU A 597 -3.56 3.56 -21.92
N LEU A 598 -2.24 3.40 -21.89
CA LEU A 598 -1.33 4.37 -21.31
C LEU A 598 -0.20 4.68 -22.29
N ILE A 599 -0.14 5.94 -22.73
CA ILE A 599 0.77 6.39 -23.79
C ILE A 599 2.12 6.76 -23.19
N THR A 600 3.14 5.97 -23.51
CA THR A 600 4.54 6.21 -23.12
C THR A 600 5.33 6.78 -24.27
N PRO A 601 6.35 7.62 -24.02
CA PRO A 601 6.80 8.15 -22.72
C PRO A 601 5.86 9.20 -22.10
N PHE A 602 6.05 9.50 -20.81
CA PHE A 602 5.20 10.46 -20.10
C PHE A 602 5.70 11.91 -20.20
N HIS A 603 7.00 12.11 -20.08
CA HIS A 603 7.70 13.38 -20.23
C HIS A 603 9.15 13.13 -20.65
N ALA A 604 9.88 14.18 -21.02
CA ALA A 604 11.32 14.04 -21.23
C ALA A 604 12.03 13.76 -19.91
N ILE A 605 13.16 13.05 -19.98
CA ILE A 605 13.98 12.75 -18.82
C ILE A 605 14.58 14.02 -18.24
N ASN A 606 14.52 14.16 -16.92
CA ASN A 606 15.24 15.20 -16.19
C ASN A 606 16.61 14.69 -15.75
N THR A 607 17.61 14.79 -16.64
CA THR A 607 18.97 14.34 -16.37
C THR A 607 19.65 15.16 -15.28
N ASP A 608 19.41 16.46 -15.22
CA ASP A 608 20.00 17.32 -14.17
C ASP A 608 19.55 16.90 -12.77
N PHE A 609 18.28 16.52 -12.59
CA PHE A 609 17.82 15.93 -11.34
C PHE A 609 18.55 14.62 -11.02
N GLN A 610 18.84 13.76 -12.01
CA GLN A 610 19.61 12.53 -11.81
C GLN A 610 21.02 12.81 -11.26
N TRP A 611 21.69 13.84 -11.79
CA TRP A 611 23.06 14.17 -11.40
C TRP A 611 23.15 14.85 -10.03
N ASP A 612 22.14 15.65 -9.68
CA ASP A 612 22.07 16.40 -8.42
C ASP A 612 21.53 15.57 -7.25
N SER A 613 20.71 14.54 -7.51
CA SER A 613 20.03 13.74 -6.49
C SER A 613 20.88 12.57 -6.04
N ARG A 614 21.59 12.74 -4.91
CA ARG A 614 22.50 11.76 -4.32
C ARG A 614 21.92 11.25 -3.02
N PHE A 615 21.50 9.98 -3.02
CA PHE A 615 20.75 9.40 -1.92
C PHE A 615 21.65 8.81 -0.83
N TYR A 616 21.31 9.12 0.42
CA TYR A 616 21.77 8.41 1.62
C TYR A 616 20.60 7.62 2.23
N HIS A 617 20.60 6.30 2.08
CA HIS A 617 19.47 5.42 2.41
C HIS A 617 19.60 4.80 3.81
N ARG A 618 19.72 5.64 4.85
CA ARG A 618 19.77 5.21 6.25
C ARG A 618 19.54 6.40 7.20
N TYR A 619 18.93 6.15 8.35
CA TYR A 619 18.95 7.09 9.48
C TYR A 619 20.36 7.14 10.13
N ASN A 620 20.98 8.33 10.19
CA ASN A 620 22.31 8.51 10.80
C ASN A 620 22.54 9.98 11.19
N ASN A 621 23.67 10.30 11.81
CA ASN A 621 24.08 11.67 12.09
C ASN A 621 24.23 12.48 10.79
N LEU A 622 23.61 13.67 10.75
CA LEU A 622 23.51 14.49 9.55
C LEU A 622 24.85 15.10 9.10
N ASP A 623 25.77 15.41 10.02
CA ASP A 623 27.12 15.87 9.64
C ASP A 623 27.91 14.77 8.92
N THR A 624 27.74 13.54 9.39
CA THR A 624 28.33 12.36 8.75
C THR A 624 27.76 12.17 7.36
N ILE A 625 26.44 12.34 7.20
CA ILE A 625 25.77 12.25 5.89
C ILE A 625 26.25 13.35 4.95
N ALA A 626 26.24 14.61 5.38
CA ALA A 626 26.63 15.75 4.54
C ALA A 626 28.06 15.61 4.00
N LYS A 627 29.00 15.08 4.81
CA LYS A 627 30.39 14.80 4.40
C LYS A 627 30.52 13.76 3.29
N THR A 628 29.49 12.94 3.05
CA THR A 628 29.51 11.97 1.94
C THR A 628 29.25 12.60 0.57
N GLY A 629 28.72 13.83 0.53
CA GLY A 629 28.25 14.48 -0.70
C GLY A 629 26.83 14.08 -1.13
N ALA A 630 26.09 13.35 -0.28
CA ALA A 630 24.66 13.12 -0.45
C ALA A 630 23.86 14.43 -0.34
N THR A 631 22.73 14.49 -1.03
CA THR A 631 21.81 15.65 -1.06
C THR A 631 20.41 15.30 -0.55
N ILE A 632 20.07 14.01 -0.51
CA ILE A 632 18.76 13.51 -0.07
C ILE A 632 18.96 12.33 0.89
N VAL A 633 18.31 12.38 2.04
CA VAL A 633 18.28 11.30 3.03
C VAL A 633 16.95 10.54 2.90
N ASN A 634 17.03 9.22 2.73
CA ASN A 634 15.85 8.35 2.76
C ASN A 634 15.83 7.61 4.09
N ILE A 635 14.75 7.81 4.85
CA ILE A 635 14.52 7.21 6.15
C ILE A 635 13.55 6.05 6.01
N HIS A 636 14.04 4.84 6.25
CA HIS A 636 13.21 3.64 6.30
C HIS A 636 12.27 3.66 7.53
N HIS A 637 11.26 2.78 7.57
CA HIS A 637 10.57 2.48 8.82
C HIS A 637 11.52 1.71 9.78
N ALA A 638 11.07 1.41 11.01
CA ALA A 638 11.90 0.78 12.05
C ALA A 638 13.14 1.64 12.45
N THR A 639 13.01 2.96 12.34
CA THR A 639 14.03 3.92 12.78
C THR A 639 13.52 4.78 13.93
N PRO A 640 14.38 5.42 14.75
CA PRO A 640 13.95 6.20 15.91
C PRO A 640 12.95 7.33 15.61
N ILE A 641 12.96 7.86 14.39
CA ILE A 641 12.06 8.95 13.96
C ILE A 641 10.88 8.46 13.11
N ASN A 642 10.93 7.24 12.59
CA ASN A 642 9.86 6.61 11.81
C ASN A 642 9.77 5.13 12.19
N PRO A 643 9.35 4.79 13.43
CA PRO A 643 9.46 3.42 13.92
C PRO A 643 8.44 2.47 13.29
N TYR A 644 7.19 2.92 13.12
CA TYR A 644 6.07 2.04 12.82
C TYR A 644 5.71 2.05 11.34
N ILE A 645 5.57 0.87 10.76
CA ILE A 645 5.31 0.71 9.34
C ILE A 645 3.97 1.36 8.96
N ASN A 646 4.01 2.26 7.98
CA ASN A 646 2.86 2.98 7.43
C ASN A 646 2.01 3.75 8.48
N TYR A 647 2.62 4.16 9.60
CA TYR A 647 1.96 5.00 10.62
C TYR A 647 2.92 6.04 11.23
N PRO A 648 3.35 7.06 10.45
CA PRO A 648 4.39 8.03 10.83
C PRO A 648 3.90 9.16 11.76
N PHE A 649 2.89 8.91 12.60
CA PHE A 649 2.20 9.96 13.36
C PHE A 649 2.54 9.99 14.85
N ILE A 650 3.28 9.00 15.36
CA ILE A 650 3.59 8.92 16.80
C ILE A 650 4.87 9.70 17.13
N GLU A 651 5.95 9.49 16.39
CA GLU A 651 7.27 10.11 16.63
C GLU A 651 7.51 11.37 15.77
N HIS A 652 6.42 12.07 15.43
CA HIS A 652 6.45 13.19 14.48
C HIS A 652 7.32 14.37 14.94
N GLU A 653 7.38 14.65 16.25
CA GLU A 653 8.25 15.70 16.79
C GLU A 653 9.74 15.38 16.60
N LYS A 654 10.14 14.13 16.87
CA LYS A 654 11.53 13.68 16.64
C LYS A 654 11.87 13.73 15.14
N MET A 655 10.91 13.34 14.30
CA MET A 655 11.05 13.43 12.85
C MET A 655 11.23 14.88 12.41
N LYS A 656 10.39 15.80 12.89
CA LYS A 656 10.49 17.23 12.57
C LYS A 656 11.85 17.79 12.96
N ASN A 657 12.32 17.54 14.19
CA ASN A 657 13.61 18.05 14.66
C ASN A 657 14.78 17.57 13.79
N TYR A 658 14.76 16.30 13.38
CA TYR A 658 15.78 15.75 12.47
C TYR A 658 15.71 16.40 11.08
N ILE A 659 14.51 16.64 10.57
CA ILE A 659 14.30 17.27 9.26
C ILE A 659 14.71 18.74 9.27
N ASP A 660 14.34 19.50 10.31
CA ASP A 660 14.76 20.89 10.47
C ASP A 660 16.30 21.01 10.51
N GLU A 661 16.97 20.10 11.22
CA GLU A 661 18.44 20.03 11.22
C GLU A 661 18.98 19.69 9.83
N ALA A 662 18.37 18.74 9.12
CA ALA A 662 18.79 18.35 7.78
C ALA A 662 18.66 19.52 6.78
N HIS A 663 17.55 20.24 6.82
CA HIS A 663 17.31 21.43 6.01
C HIS A 663 18.34 22.52 6.29
N SER A 664 18.71 22.75 7.56
CA SER A 664 19.76 23.71 7.94
C SER A 664 21.14 23.36 7.34
N LYS A 665 21.34 22.10 6.94
CA LYS A 665 22.56 21.56 6.31
C LYS A 665 22.42 21.40 4.79
N GLY A 666 21.31 21.88 4.19
CA GLY A 666 21.03 21.77 2.76
C GLY A 666 20.68 20.36 2.28
N LEU A 667 20.33 19.46 3.19
CA LEU A 667 19.87 18.10 2.88
C LEU A 667 18.35 18.08 2.80
N LYS A 668 17.80 17.31 1.87
CA LYS A 668 16.37 16.96 1.85
C LYS A 668 16.13 15.63 2.55
N VAL A 669 14.94 15.43 3.10
CA VAL A 669 14.58 14.19 3.82
C VAL A 669 13.27 13.62 3.30
N LYS A 670 13.28 12.31 3.03
CA LYS A 670 12.11 11.53 2.67
C LYS A 670 11.92 10.38 3.65
N ILE A 671 10.68 9.95 3.82
CA ILE A 671 10.34 8.84 4.71
C ILE A 671 9.70 7.69 3.93
N TYR A 672 9.91 6.47 4.41
CA TYR A 672 9.09 5.31 4.10
C TYR A 672 7.67 5.57 4.57
N ASN A 673 6.72 5.58 3.64
CA ASN A 673 5.30 5.58 3.98
C ASN A 673 4.44 5.11 2.80
N THR A 674 3.89 3.90 2.90
CA THR A 674 2.90 3.36 1.95
C THR A 674 1.58 3.09 2.68
N ILE A 675 0.67 2.32 2.09
CA ILE A 675 -0.58 1.88 2.73
C ILE A 675 -0.90 0.41 2.44
N ARG A 676 0.12 -0.39 2.07
CA ARG A 676 -0.08 -1.83 1.81
C ARG A 676 -0.49 -2.58 3.07
N GLU A 677 0.01 -2.12 4.20
CA GLU A 677 -0.13 -2.74 5.50
C GLU A 677 -0.31 -1.65 6.56
N LEU A 678 -0.89 -1.98 7.71
CA LEU A 678 -1.03 -1.04 8.83
C LEU A 678 -0.51 -1.65 10.14
N SER A 679 0.35 -0.90 10.82
CA SER A 679 0.90 -1.24 12.14
C SER A 679 -0.18 -1.43 13.21
N ASN A 680 0.03 -2.40 14.10
CA ASN A 680 -0.72 -2.56 15.35
C ASN A 680 -0.58 -1.39 16.34
N LYS A 681 0.32 -0.44 16.07
CA LYS A 681 0.50 0.79 16.84
C LYS A 681 -0.44 1.92 16.41
N SER A 682 -1.20 1.73 15.33
CA SER A 682 -2.23 2.69 14.93
C SER A 682 -3.34 2.78 15.97
N TYR A 683 -3.67 4.00 16.38
CA TYR A 683 -4.73 4.23 17.38
C TYR A 683 -6.11 3.85 16.82
N GLU A 684 -6.30 4.02 15.51
CA GLU A 684 -7.57 3.79 14.82
C GLU A 684 -7.85 2.31 14.52
N ILE A 685 -6.95 1.36 14.83
CA ILE A 685 -7.04 -0.03 14.35
C ILE A 685 -8.38 -0.71 14.64
N HIS A 686 -8.96 -0.48 15.82
CA HIS A 686 -10.25 -1.07 16.19
C HIS A 686 -11.44 -0.35 15.53
N ALA A 687 -11.31 0.96 15.26
CA ALA A 687 -12.28 1.69 14.45
C ALA A 687 -12.29 1.18 13.02
N LEU A 688 -11.11 0.99 12.41
CA LEU A 688 -10.99 0.42 11.08
C LEU A 688 -11.51 -1.03 11.03
N ARG A 689 -11.24 -1.84 12.07
CA ARG A 689 -11.77 -3.20 12.19
C ARG A 689 -13.31 -3.24 12.25
N SER A 690 -13.95 -2.20 12.78
CA SER A 690 -15.40 -2.10 12.84
C SER A 690 -16.06 -1.90 11.47
N LEU A 691 -15.30 -1.53 10.43
CA LEU A 691 -15.74 -1.36 9.05
C LEU A 691 -15.80 -2.68 8.26
N GLY A 692 -15.60 -3.83 8.93
CA GLY A 692 -15.53 -5.14 8.30
C GLY A 692 -14.33 -5.25 7.37
N HIS A 693 -14.58 -5.58 6.10
CA HIS A 693 -13.52 -5.74 5.08
C HIS A 693 -13.33 -4.52 4.18
N GLU A 694 -13.91 -3.38 4.54
CA GLU A 694 -13.67 -2.15 3.79
C GLU A 694 -12.18 -1.81 3.77
N ILE A 695 -11.48 -1.93 4.92
CA ILE A 695 -10.07 -1.52 5.09
C ILE A 695 -9.10 -2.69 5.24
N PHE A 696 -9.48 -3.78 5.91
CA PHE A 696 -8.60 -4.95 6.10
C PHE A 696 -9.05 -6.13 5.25
N THR A 697 -8.10 -6.79 4.59
CA THR A 697 -8.39 -7.96 3.76
C THR A 697 -8.74 -9.17 4.65
N PRO A 698 -9.81 -9.96 4.34
CA PRO A 698 -10.11 -11.20 5.05
C PRO A 698 -8.97 -12.21 4.93
N GLY A 699 -8.78 -13.04 5.95
CA GLY A 699 -7.68 -14.01 5.96
C GLY A 699 -7.73 -14.97 7.14
N LYS A 700 -6.73 -15.84 7.27
CA LYS A 700 -6.73 -16.89 8.30
C LYS A 700 -6.46 -16.38 9.72
N GLY A 701 -6.07 -15.12 9.89
CA GLY A 701 -5.52 -14.59 11.14
C GLY A 701 -4.15 -15.20 11.47
N GLY A 702 -3.73 -15.09 12.73
CA GLY A 702 -2.43 -15.60 13.19
C GLY A 702 -1.37 -14.50 13.26
N GLY A 703 -0.11 -14.83 12.94
CA GLY A 703 1.00 -13.89 13.07
C GLY A 703 1.46 -13.73 14.52
N PHE A 704 2.07 -12.58 14.83
CA PHE A 704 2.54 -12.24 16.17
C PHE A 704 1.37 -12.24 17.18
N ASN A 705 1.63 -12.68 18.42
CA ASN A 705 0.59 -12.98 19.40
C ASN A 705 -0.34 -11.79 19.71
N TRP A 706 0.16 -10.55 19.69
CA TRP A 706 -0.69 -9.36 19.88
C TRP A 706 -1.86 -9.31 18.88
N LEU A 707 -1.64 -9.66 17.62
CA LEU A 707 -2.73 -9.68 16.61
C LEU A 707 -3.79 -10.73 16.96
N GLN A 708 -3.37 -11.90 17.46
CA GLN A 708 -4.27 -12.97 17.88
C GLN A 708 -5.05 -12.59 19.14
N GLU A 709 -4.39 -11.92 20.10
CA GLU A 709 -4.95 -11.48 21.38
C GLU A 709 -5.96 -10.34 21.21
N HIS A 710 -5.65 -9.35 20.36
CA HIS A 710 -6.39 -8.08 20.29
C HIS A 710 -7.22 -7.88 19.03
N ILE A 711 -6.81 -8.43 17.88
CA ILE A 711 -7.60 -8.36 16.64
C ILE A 711 -8.48 -9.62 16.52
N GLY A 712 -7.91 -10.79 16.78
CA GLY A 712 -8.59 -12.08 16.78
C GLY A 712 -8.35 -12.87 15.49
N GLU A 713 -9.39 -13.00 14.68
CA GLU A 713 -9.40 -13.78 13.43
C GLU A 713 -9.71 -12.90 12.22
N ASP A 714 -9.68 -13.48 11.02
CA ASP A 714 -10.22 -12.88 9.79
C ASP A 714 -9.48 -11.62 9.32
N TYR A 715 -8.16 -11.78 9.17
CA TYR A 715 -7.21 -10.83 8.57
C TYR A 715 -6.00 -11.58 7.99
N ILE A 716 -5.16 -10.88 7.23
CA ILE A 716 -3.85 -11.38 6.79
C ILE A 716 -2.75 -10.67 7.59
N ALA A 717 -1.97 -11.42 8.36
CA ALA A 717 -0.79 -10.89 9.05
C ALA A 717 0.29 -10.52 8.03
N ALA A 718 0.96 -9.40 8.25
CA ALA A 718 1.92 -8.82 7.32
C ALA A 718 3.30 -8.65 7.97
N TRP A 719 4.08 -7.66 7.54
CA TRP A 719 5.43 -7.43 8.06
C TRP A 719 5.46 -7.28 9.59
N PHE A 720 6.49 -7.87 10.22
CA PHE A 720 6.76 -7.77 11.65
C PHE A 720 8.18 -7.28 11.92
N VAL A 721 8.34 -6.32 12.83
CA VAL A 721 9.65 -5.85 13.31
C VAL A 721 9.87 -6.35 14.75
N PRO A 722 10.71 -7.39 14.96
CA PRO A 722 10.89 -8.01 16.28
C PRO A 722 11.31 -7.05 17.39
N GLU A 723 12.24 -6.13 17.10
CA GLU A 723 12.89 -5.26 18.08
C GLU A 723 11.91 -4.31 18.76
N ILE A 724 10.90 -3.86 18.00
CA ILE A 724 9.87 -2.90 18.47
C ILE A 724 8.47 -3.54 18.56
N LYS A 725 8.36 -4.84 18.25
CA LYS A 725 7.10 -5.61 18.21
C LYS A 725 6.01 -4.91 17.39
N ASP A 726 6.41 -4.32 16.27
CA ASP A 726 5.50 -3.72 15.30
C ASP A 726 4.97 -4.83 14.40
N ALA A 727 3.67 -5.14 14.52
CA ALA A 727 3.03 -6.22 13.78
C ALA A 727 1.94 -5.64 12.88
N ALA A 728 2.10 -5.78 11.57
CA ALA A 728 1.20 -5.17 10.60
C ALA A 728 0.12 -6.13 10.07
N ILE A 729 -0.94 -5.55 9.54
CA ILE A 729 -2.07 -6.24 8.90
C ILE A 729 -2.20 -5.73 7.46
N VAL A 730 -2.47 -6.63 6.50
CA VAL A 730 -2.66 -6.25 5.10
C VAL A 730 -3.95 -5.47 4.91
N ASN A 731 -3.85 -4.31 4.27
CA ASN A 731 -5.00 -3.51 3.89
C ASN A 731 -5.70 -4.13 2.67
N SER A 732 -7.02 -4.01 2.59
CA SER A 732 -7.74 -4.19 1.34
C SER A 732 -7.45 -2.97 0.46
N GLY A 733 -7.41 -3.15 -0.87
CA GLY A 733 -6.95 -2.11 -1.81
C GLY A 733 -7.77 -0.81 -1.80
N MET A 734 -8.47 -0.51 -2.90
CA MET A 734 -9.10 0.81 -3.11
C MET A 734 -10.27 1.09 -2.14
N ASN A 735 -10.03 1.87 -1.07
CA ASN A 735 -11.02 2.20 -0.03
C ASN A 735 -10.75 3.57 0.63
N ARG A 736 -11.55 3.94 1.63
CA ARG A 736 -11.45 5.24 2.33
C ARG A 736 -10.17 5.47 3.12
N TRP A 737 -9.35 4.44 3.39
CA TRP A 737 -8.01 4.62 3.96
C TRP A 737 -7.10 5.46 3.06
N HIS A 738 -7.35 5.49 1.76
CA HIS A 738 -6.62 6.33 0.82
C HIS A 738 -6.89 7.83 1.07
N ASN A 739 -8.09 8.21 1.53
CA ASN A 739 -8.38 9.58 1.93
C ASN A 739 -7.56 9.96 3.18
N TYR A 740 -7.50 9.05 4.16
CA TYR A 740 -6.65 9.18 5.34
C TYR A 740 -5.19 9.38 4.95
N TYR A 741 -4.68 8.58 4.01
CA TYR A 741 -3.30 8.67 3.55
C TYR A 741 -2.97 10.02 2.91
N VAL A 742 -3.84 10.53 2.03
CA VAL A 742 -3.63 11.84 1.37
C VAL A 742 -3.58 12.98 2.41
N GLU A 743 -4.52 12.99 3.36
CA GLU A 743 -4.52 13.95 4.47
C GLU A 743 -3.26 13.84 5.34
N GLY A 744 -2.86 12.60 5.65
CA GLY A 744 -1.64 12.31 6.39
C GLY A 744 -0.38 12.83 5.68
N MET A 745 -0.27 12.60 4.37
CA MET A 745 0.83 13.13 3.56
C MET A 745 0.84 14.65 3.54
N ASN A 746 -0.32 15.30 3.37
CA ASN A 746 -0.43 16.76 3.46
C ASN A 746 0.03 17.28 4.83
N TRP A 747 -0.44 16.65 5.92
CA TRP A 747 -0.08 17.07 7.27
C TRP A 747 1.42 16.91 7.54
N LEU A 748 2.04 15.81 7.10
CA LEU A 748 3.48 15.59 7.24
C LEU A 748 4.31 16.63 6.48
N VAL A 749 3.89 17.02 5.26
CA VAL A 749 4.56 18.06 4.49
C VAL A 749 4.48 19.40 5.22
N GLN A 750 3.29 19.78 5.67
CA GLN A 750 3.01 21.12 6.17
C GLN A 750 3.46 21.34 7.62
N ASN A 751 3.50 20.28 8.44
CA ASN A 751 3.80 20.39 9.87
C ASN A 751 5.14 19.74 10.27
N VAL A 752 5.58 18.71 9.54
CA VAL A 752 6.82 17.98 9.84
C VAL A 752 7.95 18.34 8.87
N GLY A 753 7.61 18.77 7.65
CA GLY A 753 8.58 19.29 6.66
C GLY A 753 9.19 18.24 5.75
N ILE A 754 8.57 17.06 5.59
CA ILE A 754 9.10 16.04 4.65
C ILE A 754 9.21 16.60 3.23
N ASP A 755 10.30 16.30 2.53
CA ASP A 755 10.52 16.73 1.14
C ASP A 755 9.91 15.76 0.11
N GLY A 756 9.41 14.63 0.58
CA GLY A 756 8.90 13.57 -0.27
C GLY A 756 8.73 12.23 0.44
N VAL A 757 8.44 11.21 -0.35
CA VAL A 757 8.14 9.86 0.15
C VAL A 757 8.94 8.82 -0.61
N TYR A 758 9.33 7.78 0.12
CA TYR A 758 9.88 6.55 -0.40
C TYR A 758 8.76 5.50 -0.40
N LEU A 759 8.38 5.03 -1.59
CA LEU A 759 7.37 4.00 -1.76
C LEU A 759 8.07 2.65 -1.98
N ASP A 760 7.81 1.71 -1.09
CA ASP A 760 8.25 0.32 -1.20
C ASP A 760 7.04 -0.54 -1.59
N ASP A 761 6.93 -0.77 -2.90
CA ASP A 761 5.72 -1.20 -3.59
C ASP A 761 4.52 -0.27 -3.34
N VAL A 762 3.43 -0.50 -4.07
CA VAL A 762 2.22 0.35 -4.00
C VAL A 762 0.93 -0.47 -3.98
N ALA A 763 0.07 -0.18 -3.00
CA ALA A 763 -1.25 -0.79 -2.86
C ALA A 763 -2.42 0.09 -3.33
N PHE A 764 -2.16 1.35 -3.71
CA PHE A 764 -3.15 2.28 -4.26
C PHE A 764 -3.05 2.48 -5.76
N ASP A 765 -4.01 3.19 -6.33
CA ASP A 765 -4.14 3.45 -7.76
C ASP A 765 -3.68 4.87 -8.17
N ARG A 766 -3.81 5.19 -9.45
CA ARG A 766 -3.43 6.52 -9.96
C ARG A 766 -4.27 7.67 -9.40
N VAL A 767 -5.53 7.45 -9.00
CA VAL A 767 -6.35 8.48 -8.34
C VAL A 767 -5.64 8.96 -7.09
N THR A 768 -5.22 8.01 -6.25
CA THR A 768 -4.52 8.30 -5.00
C THR A 768 -3.14 8.92 -5.26
N MET A 769 -2.38 8.39 -6.23
CA MET A 769 -1.05 8.93 -6.58
C MET A 769 -1.09 10.41 -7.01
N LYS A 770 -2.06 10.80 -7.84
CA LYS A 770 -2.25 12.20 -8.23
C LYS A 770 -2.48 13.12 -7.03
N ARG A 771 -3.34 12.67 -6.10
CA ARG A 771 -3.66 13.40 -4.87
C ARG A 771 -2.42 13.56 -3.99
N VAL A 772 -1.66 12.48 -3.80
CA VAL A 772 -0.39 12.47 -3.07
C VAL A 772 0.61 13.44 -3.70
N LYS A 773 0.79 13.40 -5.03
CA LYS A 773 1.71 14.31 -5.72
C LYS A 773 1.33 15.78 -5.53
N ARG A 774 0.04 16.12 -5.56
CA ARG A 774 -0.45 17.49 -5.32
C ARG A 774 -0.13 17.96 -3.91
N VAL A 775 -0.42 17.15 -2.90
CA VAL A 775 -0.16 17.57 -1.50
C VAL A 775 1.34 17.64 -1.19
N LEU A 776 2.15 16.76 -1.81
CA LEU A 776 3.60 16.76 -1.68
C LEU A 776 4.30 17.95 -2.37
N THR A 777 3.64 18.59 -3.34
CA THR A 777 4.18 19.73 -4.10
C THR A 777 3.52 21.06 -3.74
N LYS A 778 2.59 21.03 -2.77
CA LYS A 778 1.88 22.21 -2.29
C LYS A 778 2.88 23.25 -1.79
N ASP A 779 2.58 24.54 -1.98
CA ASP A 779 3.37 25.68 -1.50
C ASP A 779 4.85 25.65 -1.95
N GLY A 780 5.14 25.00 -3.08
CA GLY A 780 6.49 24.91 -3.65
C GLY A 780 7.38 23.84 -3.04
N HIS A 781 6.82 22.92 -2.24
CA HIS A 781 7.57 21.78 -1.71
C HIS A 781 8.14 20.90 -2.84
N PRO A 782 9.31 20.24 -2.63
CA PRO A 782 9.97 19.46 -3.69
C PRO A 782 9.14 18.29 -4.22
N GLY A 783 8.33 17.68 -3.35
CA GLY A 783 7.47 16.53 -3.65
C GLY A 783 8.19 15.37 -4.33
N ILE A 784 9.32 14.95 -3.77
CA ILE A 784 10.18 13.92 -4.36
C ILE A 784 9.60 12.53 -4.06
N ILE A 785 9.18 11.80 -5.09
CA ILE A 785 8.64 10.45 -4.95
C ILE A 785 9.58 9.46 -5.64
N ASP A 786 10.05 8.45 -4.91
CA ASP A 786 10.72 7.31 -5.53
C ASP A 786 9.86 6.08 -5.36
N LEU A 787 9.85 5.23 -6.39
CA LEU A 787 9.26 3.91 -6.30
C LEU A 787 10.35 2.86 -6.29
N HIS A 788 10.33 2.06 -5.24
CA HIS A 788 11.08 0.85 -5.08
C HIS A 788 10.15 -0.37 -5.17
N SER A 789 10.70 -1.48 -5.65
CA SER A 789 9.99 -2.73 -5.81
C SER A 789 10.97 -3.89 -5.88
N ALA A 790 10.61 -4.98 -5.22
CA ALA A 790 11.17 -6.29 -5.46
C ALA A 790 10.72 -6.83 -6.83
N ASN A 791 11.48 -7.75 -7.43
CA ASN A 791 11.10 -8.33 -8.72
C ASN A 791 9.85 -9.22 -8.56
N GLN A 792 8.71 -8.71 -9.02
CA GLN A 792 7.40 -9.37 -8.98
C GLN A 792 7.28 -10.53 -9.98
N PHE A 793 8.33 -10.82 -10.77
CA PHE A 793 8.34 -11.90 -11.75
C PHE A 793 8.62 -13.27 -11.07
N ASN A 794 7.80 -13.61 -10.08
CA ASN A 794 7.90 -14.82 -9.28
C ASN A 794 6.50 -15.42 -9.01
N LYS A 795 6.45 -16.60 -8.40
CA LYS A 795 5.21 -17.36 -8.17
C LYS A 795 4.24 -16.67 -7.22
N SER A 796 4.73 -16.04 -6.15
CA SER A 796 3.89 -15.42 -5.11
C SER A 796 3.17 -14.18 -5.64
N ASP A 797 3.74 -13.55 -6.66
CA ASP A 797 3.26 -12.30 -7.28
C ASP A 797 2.59 -12.49 -8.64
N GLY A 798 2.44 -13.75 -9.06
CA GLY A 798 1.77 -14.10 -10.30
C GLY A 798 2.54 -13.69 -11.57
N PHE A 799 3.87 -13.68 -11.51
CA PHE A 799 4.76 -13.40 -12.66
C PHE A 799 4.40 -12.11 -13.40
N ASN A 800 4.17 -11.02 -12.67
CA ASN A 800 4.04 -9.69 -13.27
C ASN A 800 5.40 -8.98 -13.29
N ASN A 801 5.55 -7.98 -14.13
CA ASN A 801 6.75 -7.14 -14.15
C ASN A 801 6.49 -5.91 -13.27
N SER A 802 7.41 -5.55 -12.37
CA SER A 802 7.22 -4.40 -11.47
C SER A 802 6.97 -3.11 -12.26
N ALA A 803 7.68 -2.90 -13.37
CA ALA A 803 7.48 -1.74 -14.23
C ALA A 803 6.09 -1.73 -14.92
N ASN A 804 5.57 -2.89 -15.34
CA ASN A 804 4.23 -2.98 -15.93
C ASN A 804 3.11 -2.80 -14.88
N LEU A 805 3.28 -3.42 -13.71
CA LEU A 805 2.34 -3.35 -12.59
C LEU A 805 2.14 -1.91 -12.08
N TYR A 806 3.20 -1.11 -12.02
CA TYR A 806 3.17 0.22 -11.43
C TYR A 806 3.20 1.37 -12.45
N MET A 807 3.10 1.08 -13.76
CA MET A 807 3.27 2.08 -14.82
C MET A 807 2.29 3.26 -14.70
N GLU A 808 1.07 3.03 -14.19
CA GLU A 808 0.09 4.09 -13.94
C GLU A 808 0.55 5.14 -12.90
N HIS A 809 1.60 4.86 -12.11
CA HIS A 809 2.19 5.79 -11.14
C HIS A 809 3.38 6.57 -11.69
N PHE A 810 4.04 6.06 -12.73
CA PHE A 810 5.27 6.64 -13.29
C PHE A 810 5.17 8.12 -13.68
N PRO A 811 4.03 8.63 -14.18
CA PRO A 811 3.84 10.06 -14.42
C PRO A 811 4.16 11.00 -13.24
N TYR A 812 4.15 10.48 -12.02
CA TYR A 812 4.24 11.28 -10.79
C TYR A 812 5.53 11.05 -10.00
N LEU A 813 6.34 10.09 -10.45
CA LEU A 813 7.60 9.71 -9.82
C LEU A 813 8.73 10.63 -10.25
N ASN A 814 9.73 10.75 -9.38
CA ASN A 814 11.01 11.38 -9.69
C ASN A 814 12.06 10.34 -10.09
N LYS A 815 11.99 9.13 -9.52
CA LYS A 815 13.00 8.10 -9.73
C LYS A 815 12.47 6.68 -9.50
N LEU A 816 13.03 5.72 -10.22
CA LEU A 816 12.85 4.29 -9.96
C LEU A 816 14.04 3.74 -9.18
N TRP A 817 13.78 2.79 -8.28
CA TRP A 817 14.82 2.03 -7.58
C TRP A 817 14.41 0.57 -7.47
N PHE A 818 14.32 -0.11 -8.61
CA PHE A 818 13.94 -1.51 -8.67
C PHE A 818 15.12 -2.42 -8.36
N GLY A 819 14.91 -3.30 -7.37
CA GLY A 819 15.98 -3.70 -6.48
C GLY A 819 16.04 -5.17 -6.15
N GLU A 820 15.31 -5.63 -5.13
CA GLU A 820 15.43 -7.02 -4.64
C GLU A 820 15.12 -8.00 -5.77
N TYR A 821 15.94 -9.03 -5.88
CA TYR A 821 15.78 -10.10 -6.87
C TYR A 821 15.92 -9.65 -8.35
N PHE A 822 16.33 -8.41 -8.62
CA PHE A 822 16.76 -8.00 -9.97
C PHE A 822 18.20 -8.45 -10.22
N ASP A 823 18.40 -9.31 -11.22
CA ASP A 823 19.73 -9.83 -11.59
C ASP A 823 20.39 -8.90 -12.61
N TYR A 824 21.44 -8.18 -12.20
CA TYR A 824 22.18 -7.26 -13.09
C TYR A 824 23.30 -7.94 -13.89
N GLU A 825 23.58 -9.22 -13.61
CA GLU A 825 24.66 -9.98 -14.23
C GLU A 825 24.16 -10.84 -15.39
N LYS A 826 22.97 -11.44 -15.27
CA LYS A 826 22.44 -12.42 -16.23
C LYS A 826 21.35 -11.89 -17.16
N ASN A 827 21.00 -10.61 -17.08
CA ASN A 827 20.03 -9.99 -17.97
C ASN A 827 20.67 -9.18 -19.11
N GLN A 828 19.95 -9.09 -20.22
CA GLN A 828 20.38 -8.44 -21.46
C GLN A 828 20.13 -6.91 -21.43
N PRO A 829 20.76 -6.11 -22.31
CA PRO A 829 20.61 -4.65 -22.31
C PRO A 829 19.16 -4.15 -22.46
N ASP A 830 18.34 -4.84 -23.26
CA ASP A 830 16.92 -4.58 -23.43
C ASP A 830 16.10 -4.76 -22.12
N PHE A 831 16.45 -5.73 -21.28
CA PHE A 831 15.88 -5.85 -19.93
C PHE A 831 16.25 -4.65 -19.05
N PHE A 832 17.51 -4.20 -19.07
CA PHE A 832 17.90 -2.99 -18.35
C PHE A 832 17.10 -1.77 -18.82
N LEU A 833 16.94 -1.63 -20.14
CA LEU A 833 16.21 -0.51 -20.74
C LEU A 833 14.73 -0.52 -20.32
N THR A 834 14.07 -1.68 -20.40
CA THR A 834 12.62 -1.81 -20.19
C THR A 834 12.19 -1.97 -18.73
N GLU A 835 12.98 -2.67 -17.91
CA GLU A 835 12.61 -3.00 -16.53
C GLU A 835 13.40 -2.23 -15.47
N VAL A 836 14.58 -1.68 -15.76
CA VAL A 836 15.46 -1.08 -14.72
C VAL A 836 15.66 0.44 -14.90
N SER A 837 15.84 0.90 -16.14
CA SER A 837 16.36 2.25 -16.42
C SER A 837 15.35 3.38 -16.21
N GLY A 838 14.05 3.11 -16.41
CA GLY A 838 13.01 4.13 -16.47
C GLY A 838 12.98 4.98 -17.76
N ILE A 839 14.00 4.87 -18.61
CA ILE A 839 14.22 5.75 -19.78
C ILE A 839 13.05 5.74 -20.77
N PRO A 840 12.48 4.57 -21.16
CA PRO A 840 11.33 4.53 -22.07
C PRO A 840 10.08 5.25 -21.55
N PHE A 841 10.05 5.55 -20.27
CA PHE A 841 8.90 6.14 -19.59
C PHE A 841 9.12 7.61 -19.23
N GLY A 842 10.32 8.16 -19.48
CA GLY A 842 10.68 9.53 -19.09
C GLY A 842 11.31 9.64 -17.70
N LEU A 843 11.67 8.52 -17.08
CA LEU A 843 12.28 8.45 -15.75
C LEU A 843 13.75 8.03 -15.83
N MET A 844 14.42 8.11 -14.68
CA MET A 844 15.75 7.52 -14.47
C MET A 844 15.69 6.51 -13.32
N GLY A 845 16.61 5.55 -13.34
CA GLY A 845 16.71 4.46 -12.38
C GLY A 845 17.95 4.51 -11.49
N GLU A 846 17.98 3.60 -10.52
CA GLU A 846 19.09 3.20 -9.66
C GLU A 846 19.01 1.70 -9.38
N MET A 847 20.11 1.09 -8.91
CA MET A 847 20.21 -0.35 -8.64
C MET A 847 20.36 -0.64 -7.13
N LEU A 848 19.95 -1.84 -6.70
CA LEU A 848 20.00 -2.26 -5.28
C LEU A 848 20.71 -3.61 -5.09
N GLN A 849 20.19 -4.69 -5.69
CA GLN A 849 20.64 -6.06 -5.45
C GLN A 849 22.17 -6.19 -5.61
N ASP A 850 22.83 -6.73 -4.58
CA ASP A 850 24.28 -6.93 -4.49
C ASP A 850 25.15 -5.68 -4.74
N GLY A 851 24.57 -4.48 -4.60
CA GLY A 851 25.24 -3.21 -4.92
C GLY A 851 25.16 -2.81 -6.40
N GLY A 852 24.44 -3.57 -7.23
CA GLY A 852 24.29 -3.32 -8.66
C GLY A 852 25.54 -3.65 -9.49
N ASN A 853 25.41 -3.57 -10.82
CA ASN A 853 26.57 -3.60 -11.73
C ASN A 853 26.95 -2.18 -12.14
N ALA A 854 27.95 -1.59 -11.49
CA ALA A 854 28.33 -0.19 -11.70
C ALA A 854 28.68 0.15 -13.15
N TRP A 855 29.32 -0.77 -13.88
CA TRP A 855 29.73 -0.56 -15.27
C TRP A 855 28.52 -0.52 -16.21
N ARG A 856 27.65 -1.53 -16.11
CA ARG A 856 26.42 -1.61 -16.91
C ARG A 856 25.42 -0.52 -16.51
N GLY A 857 25.34 -0.17 -15.24
CA GLY A 857 24.51 0.92 -14.74
C GLY A 857 24.85 2.26 -15.38
N MET A 858 26.14 2.57 -15.54
CA MET A 858 26.58 3.84 -16.16
C MET A 858 26.25 3.96 -17.65
N ILE A 859 25.92 2.87 -18.35
CA ILE A 859 25.32 2.95 -19.70
C ILE A 859 23.99 3.69 -19.68
N TYR A 860 23.24 3.62 -18.57
CA TYR A 860 21.94 4.25 -18.40
C TYR A 860 21.98 5.42 -17.40
N GLY A 861 23.17 5.86 -16.97
CA GLY A 861 23.32 6.95 -16.00
C GLY A 861 22.92 6.57 -14.57
N MET A 862 22.95 5.27 -14.23
CA MET A 862 22.50 4.75 -12.94
C MET A 862 23.67 4.40 -12.02
N THR A 863 23.46 4.61 -10.72
CA THR A 863 24.34 4.13 -9.64
C THR A 863 23.56 3.26 -8.65
N ASN A 864 24.22 2.80 -7.59
CA ASN A 864 23.54 2.28 -6.39
C ASN A 864 23.27 3.42 -5.38
N ARG A 865 22.62 3.09 -4.26
CA ARG A 865 22.41 3.98 -3.11
C ARG A 865 23.29 3.59 -1.95
N MET A 866 23.99 4.55 -1.36
CA MET A 866 24.73 4.34 -0.12
C MET A 866 23.87 4.67 1.11
N PRO A 867 24.10 4.08 2.29
CA PRO A 867 24.74 2.79 2.53
C PRO A 867 23.65 1.71 2.63
N TRP A 868 23.27 1.10 1.51
CA TRP A 868 22.37 -0.06 1.53
C TRP A 868 23.11 -1.35 1.92
N SER A 869 24.17 -1.69 1.19
CA SER A 869 25.07 -2.80 1.48
C SER A 869 26.53 -2.32 1.61
N GLU A 870 27.43 -3.16 2.13
CA GLU A 870 28.85 -2.82 2.30
C GLU A 870 29.53 -2.43 0.96
N ASN A 871 29.08 -3.01 -0.14
CA ASN A 871 29.62 -2.74 -1.48
C ASN A 871 28.90 -1.58 -2.20
N ALA A 872 27.87 -0.98 -1.59
CA ALA A 872 27.11 0.10 -2.18
C ALA A 872 27.75 1.48 -1.91
N ASP A 873 28.81 1.80 -2.65
CA ASP A 873 29.48 3.12 -2.61
C ASP A 873 29.55 3.78 -4.00
N PRO A 874 28.64 4.73 -4.31
CA PRO A 874 28.60 5.42 -5.60
C PRO A 874 29.52 6.66 -5.62
N ARG A 875 30.15 7.06 -4.50
CA ARG A 875 30.93 8.30 -4.40
C ARG A 875 32.08 8.39 -5.41
N PRO A 876 32.84 7.31 -5.73
CA PRO A 876 33.86 7.38 -6.77
C PRO A 876 33.31 7.79 -8.14
N ILE A 877 32.10 7.33 -8.50
CA ILE A 877 31.42 7.71 -9.74
C ILE A 877 30.90 9.16 -9.66
N TRP A 878 30.32 9.56 -8.53
CA TRP A 878 29.91 10.95 -8.31
C TRP A 878 31.09 11.92 -8.41
N LYS A 879 32.29 11.51 -8.00
CA LYS A 879 33.50 12.31 -8.21
C LYS A 879 33.81 12.50 -9.69
N VAL A 880 33.73 11.46 -10.52
CA VAL A 880 33.89 11.59 -11.99
C VAL A 880 32.84 12.53 -12.57
N TRP A 881 31.58 12.44 -12.12
CA TRP A 881 30.52 13.34 -12.54
C TRP A 881 30.84 14.80 -12.21
N ASN A 882 31.37 15.08 -11.01
CA ASN A 882 31.78 16.42 -10.60
C ASN A 882 32.99 16.91 -11.42
N ASP A 883 34.03 16.10 -11.56
CA ASP A 883 35.28 16.47 -12.23
C ASP A 883 35.06 16.70 -13.74
N PHE A 884 34.16 15.93 -14.37
CA PHE A 884 33.72 16.14 -15.74
C PHE A 884 32.74 17.32 -15.85
N GLY A 885 32.00 17.61 -14.79
CA GLY A 885 30.87 18.52 -14.79
C GLY A 885 29.71 17.97 -15.61
N ILE A 886 29.20 16.78 -15.26
CA ILE A 886 28.17 16.06 -16.05
C ILE A 886 26.84 16.83 -16.18
N LYS A 887 26.52 17.70 -15.22
CA LYS A 887 25.28 18.49 -15.25
C LYS A 887 25.17 19.34 -16.53
N GLY A 888 23.99 19.32 -17.16
CA GLY A 888 23.73 19.95 -18.44
C GLY A 888 24.34 19.23 -19.65
N SER A 889 24.85 18.00 -19.49
CA SER A 889 25.29 17.20 -20.65
C SER A 889 24.11 16.60 -21.41
N GLU A 890 24.24 16.48 -22.72
CA GLU A 890 23.35 15.67 -23.55
C GLU A 890 23.67 14.19 -23.35
N MET A 891 22.74 13.42 -22.79
CA MET A 891 22.87 11.96 -22.66
C MET A 891 22.38 11.29 -23.94
N ILE A 892 23.28 10.61 -24.65
CA ILE A 892 23.02 9.96 -25.93
C ILE A 892 23.40 8.48 -25.79
N GLY A 893 22.40 7.65 -25.51
CA GLY A 893 22.58 6.22 -25.23
C GLY A 893 22.72 5.36 -26.48
N TYR A 894 23.21 4.13 -26.31
CA TYR A 894 23.38 3.14 -27.39
C TYR A 894 22.09 2.82 -28.15
N TRP A 895 20.93 3.04 -27.53
CA TRP A 895 19.61 2.85 -28.14
C TRP A 895 19.26 3.93 -29.16
N SER A 896 19.90 5.11 -29.09
CA SER A 896 19.69 6.18 -30.07
C SER A 896 20.55 5.93 -31.31
N GLU A 897 19.94 6.09 -32.48
CA GLU A 897 20.64 6.12 -33.78
C GLU A 897 21.65 7.29 -33.89
N ASN A 898 21.51 8.30 -33.04
CA ASN A 898 22.38 9.48 -33.00
C ASN A 898 23.60 9.31 -32.09
N CYS A 899 23.76 8.16 -31.41
CA CYS A 899 24.92 7.92 -30.56
C CYS A 899 26.22 8.09 -31.37
N PRO A 900 27.09 9.06 -31.01
CA PRO A 900 28.26 9.40 -31.80
C PRO A 900 29.41 8.40 -31.60
N VAL A 901 29.30 7.49 -30.64
CA VAL A 901 30.34 6.50 -30.35
C VAL A 901 29.70 5.11 -30.33
N LYS A 902 30.26 4.21 -31.13
CA LYS A 902 29.97 2.77 -31.09
C LYS A 902 31.26 2.01 -30.81
N THR A 903 31.16 0.73 -30.48
CA THR A 903 32.34 -0.13 -30.41
C THR A 903 32.38 -1.08 -31.60
N SER A 904 33.53 -1.70 -31.85
CA SER A 904 33.68 -2.74 -32.87
C SER A 904 33.01 -4.08 -32.50
N ASN A 905 32.42 -4.22 -31.31
CA ASN A 905 31.73 -5.42 -30.86
C ASN A 905 30.31 -5.07 -30.39
N THR A 906 29.29 -5.70 -30.99
CA THR A 906 27.88 -5.41 -30.69
C THR A 906 27.45 -5.76 -29.26
N LYS A 907 28.21 -6.60 -28.55
CA LYS A 907 27.99 -6.91 -27.13
C LYS A 907 28.69 -5.93 -26.17
N VAL A 908 29.43 -4.94 -26.68
CA VAL A 908 30.02 -3.87 -25.87
C VAL A 908 29.37 -2.55 -26.27
N LEU A 909 28.53 -2.03 -25.39
CA LEU A 909 27.68 -0.87 -25.67
C LEU A 909 28.33 0.42 -25.18
N ALA A 910 27.96 1.55 -25.80
CA ALA A 910 28.49 2.87 -25.47
C ALA A 910 27.36 3.90 -25.30
N THR A 911 27.45 4.69 -24.25
CA THR A 911 26.62 5.89 -24.00
C THR A 911 27.51 7.10 -23.85
N VAL A 912 27.11 8.21 -24.46
CA VAL A 912 27.89 9.45 -24.48
C VAL A 912 27.16 10.54 -23.70
N TYR A 913 27.85 11.17 -22.76
CA TYR A 913 27.44 12.38 -22.05
C TYR A 913 28.21 13.56 -22.65
N LYS A 914 27.57 14.26 -23.58
CA LYS A 914 28.21 15.25 -24.44
C LYS A 914 28.08 16.66 -23.86
N LYS A 915 29.19 17.40 -23.91
CA LYS A 915 29.28 18.84 -23.70
C LYS A 915 30.02 19.48 -24.86
N LYS A 916 29.96 20.82 -24.96
CA LYS A 916 30.72 21.56 -25.97
C LYS A 916 32.23 21.35 -25.75
N GLY A 917 32.90 20.73 -26.72
CA GLY A 917 34.35 20.48 -26.68
C GLY A 917 34.80 19.34 -25.75
N SER A 918 33.88 18.62 -25.12
CA SER A 918 34.24 17.50 -24.24
C SER A 918 33.12 16.46 -24.12
N ALA A 919 33.45 15.19 -23.96
CA ALA A 919 32.48 14.13 -23.75
C ALA A 919 32.98 13.09 -22.73
N LEU A 920 32.07 12.59 -21.90
CA LEU A 920 32.27 11.40 -21.09
C LEU A 920 31.61 10.22 -21.81
N ILE A 921 32.37 9.19 -22.14
CA ILE A 921 31.92 7.99 -22.82
C ILE A 921 31.92 6.87 -21.79
N SER A 922 30.76 6.26 -21.55
CA SER A 922 30.64 5.03 -20.77
C SER A 922 30.56 3.85 -21.73
N ILE A 923 31.40 2.84 -21.54
CA ILE A 923 31.31 1.54 -22.24
C ILE A 923 31.16 0.40 -21.25
N ALA A 924 30.40 -0.65 -21.61
CA ALA A 924 30.22 -1.84 -20.78
C ALA A 924 29.91 -3.08 -21.60
N SER A 925 30.33 -4.25 -21.09
CA SER A 925 30.30 -5.53 -21.79
C SER A 925 29.18 -6.46 -21.31
N TRP A 926 28.46 -7.01 -22.30
CA TRP A 926 27.60 -8.18 -22.23
C TRP A 926 28.21 -9.39 -22.96
N ALA A 927 29.49 -9.32 -23.35
CA ALA A 927 30.19 -10.47 -23.89
C ALA A 927 30.37 -11.55 -22.81
N ASP A 928 30.40 -12.80 -23.25
CA ASP A 928 30.53 -13.97 -22.36
C ASP A 928 31.96 -14.15 -21.81
N GLU A 929 32.91 -13.37 -22.34
CA GLU A 929 34.34 -13.37 -22.05
C GLU A 929 34.93 -11.95 -22.16
N ASP A 930 36.20 -11.80 -21.78
CA ASP A 930 36.96 -10.57 -21.97
C ASP A 930 37.19 -10.31 -23.45
N VAL A 931 36.93 -9.09 -23.93
CA VAL A 931 37.00 -8.76 -25.35
C VAL A 931 37.82 -7.51 -25.60
N LYS A 932 38.55 -7.49 -26.73
CA LYS A 932 39.20 -6.29 -27.24
C LYS A 932 38.26 -5.56 -28.20
N VAL A 933 38.10 -4.26 -28.02
CA VAL A 933 37.23 -3.42 -28.85
C VAL A 933 37.91 -2.14 -29.28
N LYS A 934 37.51 -1.60 -30.44
CA LYS A 934 37.87 -0.25 -30.89
C LYS A 934 36.67 0.68 -30.75
N LEU A 935 36.93 1.97 -30.47
CA LEU A 935 35.88 2.99 -30.48
C LEU A 935 35.71 3.54 -31.90
N ASN A 936 34.51 3.38 -32.44
CA ASN A 936 34.08 3.98 -33.69
C ASN A 936 33.45 5.33 -33.37
N ILE A 937 34.25 6.40 -33.44
CA ILE A 937 33.86 7.76 -33.06
C ILE A 937 33.47 8.57 -34.32
N ASP A 938 32.22 9.00 -34.38
CA ASP A 938 31.76 10.03 -35.30
C ASP A 938 32.10 11.41 -34.73
N TRP A 939 33.31 11.89 -35.04
CA TRP A 939 33.84 13.17 -34.57
C TRP A 939 32.97 14.37 -34.91
N LYS A 940 32.26 14.31 -36.05
CA LYS A 940 31.36 15.37 -36.48
C LYS A 940 30.12 15.44 -35.58
N LYS A 941 29.50 14.29 -35.29
CA LYS A 941 28.37 14.24 -34.32
C LYS A 941 28.83 14.56 -32.91
N LEU A 942 30.04 14.14 -32.52
CA LEU A 942 30.62 14.47 -31.22
C LEU A 942 30.94 15.96 -31.07
N GLY A 943 31.25 16.64 -32.18
CA GLY A 943 31.57 18.06 -32.21
C GLY A 943 32.97 18.37 -31.65
N ILE A 944 33.92 17.44 -31.84
CA ILE A 944 35.31 17.56 -31.38
C ILE A 944 36.24 17.35 -32.60
N ASP A 945 37.22 18.23 -32.75
CA ASP A 945 38.26 18.09 -33.77
C ASP A 945 39.20 16.91 -33.40
N PRO A 946 39.25 15.84 -34.21
CA PRO A 946 40.08 14.67 -33.90
C PRO A 946 41.57 15.00 -33.78
N ALA A 947 42.06 16.05 -34.46
CA ALA A 947 43.46 16.45 -34.39
C ALA A 947 43.83 17.11 -33.05
N LYS A 948 42.85 17.58 -32.29
CA LYS A 948 43.01 18.23 -30.98
C LYS A 948 42.51 17.35 -29.83
N ALA A 949 41.81 16.27 -30.15
CA ALA A 949 41.20 15.40 -29.17
C ALA A 949 42.25 14.65 -28.32
N THR A 950 42.08 14.73 -27.01
CA THR A 950 42.75 13.89 -26.02
C THR A 950 41.74 12.92 -25.41
N ILE A 951 42.09 11.64 -25.31
CA ILE A 951 41.24 10.63 -24.68
C ILE A 951 41.96 10.07 -23.45
N THR A 952 41.30 10.16 -22.31
CA THR A 952 41.83 9.69 -21.03
C THR A 952 40.83 8.77 -20.35
N ILE A 953 41.32 7.70 -19.76
CA ILE A 953 40.59 6.84 -18.83
C ILE A 953 40.99 7.33 -17.44
N PRO A 954 40.13 8.07 -16.70
CA PRO A 954 40.48 8.55 -15.35
C PRO A 954 40.57 7.38 -14.37
N GLU A 955 41.32 7.53 -13.28
CA GLU A 955 41.25 6.57 -12.17
C GLU A 955 39.90 6.69 -11.45
N VAL A 956 39.26 5.55 -11.20
CA VAL A 956 38.02 5.48 -10.41
C VAL A 956 38.13 4.30 -9.47
N LYS A 957 38.20 4.59 -8.17
CA LYS A 957 38.36 3.57 -7.11
C LYS A 957 37.33 2.45 -7.29
N ASN A 958 37.81 1.21 -7.24
CA ASN A 958 37.01 -0.03 -7.41
C ASN A 958 36.30 -0.18 -8.77
N PHE A 959 36.62 0.65 -9.77
CA PHE A 959 35.97 0.63 -11.08
C PHE A 959 36.98 0.51 -12.24
N GLN A 960 38.02 1.36 -12.28
CA GLN A 960 39.08 1.33 -13.31
C GLN A 960 40.37 2.04 -12.85
N SER A 961 41.52 1.70 -13.45
CA SER A 961 42.79 2.42 -13.26
C SER A 961 43.01 3.50 -14.32
N ALA A 962 43.79 4.54 -14.01
CA ALA A 962 44.10 5.61 -14.95
C ALA A 962 44.93 5.12 -16.14
N GLN A 963 44.56 5.52 -17.36
CA GLN A 963 45.29 5.22 -18.59
C GLN A 963 45.13 6.36 -19.61
N GLN A 964 46.16 6.64 -20.41
CA GLN A 964 46.00 7.43 -21.63
C GLN A 964 45.59 6.51 -22.78
N PHE A 965 44.69 6.99 -23.64
CA PHE A 965 44.15 6.20 -24.73
C PHE A 965 44.26 6.95 -26.06
N SER A 966 44.66 6.26 -27.12
CA SER A 966 44.61 6.78 -28.49
C SER A 966 43.37 6.23 -29.19
N ALA A 967 42.68 7.07 -29.96
CA ALA A 967 41.43 6.71 -30.63
C ALA A 967 41.52 5.45 -31.52
N ASN A 968 42.73 5.11 -32.00
CA ASN A 968 42.96 3.94 -32.86
C ASN A 968 43.39 2.68 -32.11
N SER A 969 43.63 2.77 -30.79
CA SER A 969 44.05 1.64 -29.97
C SER A 969 42.89 0.70 -29.62
N GLU A 970 43.21 -0.56 -29.30
CA GLU A 970 42.22 -1.50 -28.77
C GLU A 970 42.10 -1.34 -27.24
N LEU A 971 40.88 -1.42 -26.75
CA LEU A 971 40.52 -1.44 -25.33
C LEU A 971 40.18 -2.87 -24.92
N LEU A 972 40.86 -3.39 -23.91
CA LEU A 972 40.43 -4.61 -23.24
C LEU A 972 39.26 -4.27 -22.31
N VAL A 973 38.09 -4.85 -22.57
CA VAL A 973 36.92 -4.74 -21.70
C VAL A 973 36.62 -6.12 -21.14
N ALA A 974 36.80 -6.25 -19.82
CA ALA A 974 36.56 -7.52 -19.14
C ALA A 974 35.07 -7.87 -19.10
N LYS A 975 34.76 -9.16 -19.01
CA LYS A 975 33.40 -9.69 -18.88
C LYS A 975 32.64 -8.99 -17.76
N GLY A 976 31.42 -8.52 -18.07
CA GLY A 976 30.54 -7.86 -17.10
C GLY A 976 31.02 -6.50 -16.60
N LYS A 977 32.17 -6.00 -17.08
CA LYS A 977 32.76 -4.71 -16.72
C LYS A 977 32.72 -3.72 -17.87
N GLY A 978 33.36 -2.57 -17.68
CA GLY A 978 33.32 -1.43 -18.57
C GLY A 978 34.39 -0.41 -18.26
N LEU A 979 34.36 0.71 -18.96
CA LEU A 979 35.26 1.84 -18.79
C LEU A 979 34.51 3.17 -18.96
N LEU A 980 34.96 4.18 -18.22
CA LEU A 980 34.63 5.57 -18.42
C LEU A 980 35.81 6.23 -19.12
N LEU A 981 35.57 6.91 -20.24
CA LEU A 981 36.58 7.66 -20.99
C LEU A 981 36.17 9.13 -21.09
N ILE A 982 37.10 10.04 -20.92
CA ILE A 982 36.90 11.47 -21.12
C ILE A 982 37.63 11.87 -22.40
N VAL A 983 36.88 12.43 -23.35
CA VAL A 983 37.40 13.06 -24.57
C VAL A 983 37.35 14.56 -24.39
N LYS A 984 38.46 15.27 -24.61
CA LYS A 984 38.54 16.74 -24.56
C LYS A 984 39.25 17.28 -25.80
N GLN A 985 38.72 18.36 -26.35
CA GLN A 985 39.35 19.13 -27.43
C GLN A 985 40.51 20.00 -26.93
#